data_AF-A0A968B6S3-F1
#
_entry.id   AF-A0A968B6S3-F1
#
_cell.length_a   1.000
_cell.length_b   1.000
_cell.length_c   1.000
_cell.angle_alpha   90.00
_cell.angle_beta   90.00
_cell.angle_gamma   90.00
#
_symmetry.space_group_name_H-M   'P 1'
#
loop_
_entity.id
_entity.type
_entity.pdbx_description
1 polymer ?
#
loop_
_entity_poly.entity_id
_entity_poly.type
_entity_poly.pdbx_seq_one_letter_code
_entity_poly.pdbx_strand_id
1 'polypeptide(L)'
;MIGLRKLLIVCFFVLASFIIAPLETFALSVSAAGGCSVPNVHPDGTGFYYQVKSFPNWYGHYYANDYYCRERHYKRKDLGGLNNNFIDRSDIHYHVGHGAVRWDGHYDKYLTAIIFENGGILLPSEARGAWGEIDIEWIGFRNCKMLDENSRSYWARAMNGIRLILGFKTSCHTHDKFGQQWAQKMQSKKKYSKDKVNVYVYPGQTITQAWFSTTDWTQPSGTTACVIAEYYPHYGDHLWGNGSTSPQDPVPNNLKHYWDHPVPYPPELRVNSLSTMNVYEIVPRDVNEQYVRQIGTAFGLAPEHVVEMCDSFVMADLSDSNNPKILEVSKMTGHFNYHEDGKLFAADPNMGHCPEELAHELAESFLTDRGLLPDDADTTVYGVGFDTITKENLDTGEIVQTLFQNTNIAYARRIFADSRETTKVSVAGAGARLNVYIAEDESIMGARGNWRKIQKTSEIAVNNAEATWSFFDTYGEKVAIEPVLVEYDEATTDYANAIQLYYEYSSHRQQTELIPCWMFEVDYYLNDELVLTANTFIPAAQSYMPPVVEIINGEFKTVDHGDSIDFDCQVVAGFGTPPYTYDWESSVDGFLSNQKSFQTNQLSINCPDESLDCTPLPHAITVTVTDAKGFQATDTIMITINGSCDECADPADLDHSGTVDMIDLAHWANRYLTQTGHTAPR
;
A
#
# COMPACT_ATOMS: atom_id res chain seq x y z
N MET A 1 -56.90 34.30 33.15
CA MET A 1 -56.63 32.88 33.44
C MET A 1 -56.51 31.96 32.22
N ILE A 2 -56.97 32.36 31.02
CA ILE A 2 -56.87 31.50 29.80
C ILE A 2 -55.54 31.69 29.04
N GLY A 3 -54.85 32.82 29.19
CA GLY A 3 -53.55 33.08 28.55
C GLY A 3 -52.36 32.31 29.17
N LEU A 4 -52.38 32.04 30.49
CA LEU A 4 -51.28 31.36 31.18
C LEU A 4 -51.21 29.85 30.90
N ARG A 5 -52.33 29.24 30.47
CA ARG A 5 -52.40 27.80 30.13
C ARG A 5 -51.81 27.49 28.75
N LYS A 6 -51.78 28.44 27.81
CA LYS A 6 -51.20 28.22 26.47
C LYS A 6 -49.67 28.33 26.47
N LEU A 7 -49.09 29.16 27.34
CA LEU A 7 -47.63 29.29 27.45
C LEU A 7 -46.99 28.06 28.13
N LEU A 8 -47.67 27.46 29.12
CA LEU A 8 -47.17 26.27 29.81
C LEU A 8 -47.23 24.99 28.96
N ILE A 9 -48.20 24.86 28.05
CA ILE A 9 -48.31 23.69 27.15
C ILE A 9 -47.26 23.76 26.02
N VAL A 10 -46.93 24.96 25.52
CA VAL A 10 -45.87 25.12 24.51
C VAL A 10 -44.47 24.90 25.12
N CYS A 11 -44.22 25.34 26.35
CA CYS A 11 -42.95 25.04 27.03
C CYS A 11 -42.80 23.55 27.38
N PHE A 12 -43.89 22.84 27.71
CA PHE A 12 -43.81 21.40 27.98
C PHE A 12 -43.54 20.56 26.73
N PHE A 13 -44.05 20.96 25.57
CA PHE A 13 -43.75 20.28 24.31
C PHE A 13 -42.32 20.54 23.83
N VAL A 14 -41.80 21.78 23.98
CA VAL A 14 -40.40 22.08 23.63
C VAL A 14 -39.42 21.38 24.58
N LEU A 15 -39.72 21.30 25.89
CA LEU A 15 -38.85 20.57 26.83
C LEU A 15 -38.94 19.04 26.65
N ALA A 16 -40.11 18.49 26.31
CA ALA A 16 -40.26 17.04 26.08
C ALA A 16 -39.60 16.58 24.77
N SER A 17 -39.53 17.43 23.74
CA SER A 17 -38.78 17.10 22.51
C SER A 17 -37.26 17.16 22.66
N PHE A 18 -36.73 17.74 23.75
CA PHE A 18 -35.30 17.68 24.08
C PHE A 18 -34.90 16.52 25.01
N ILE A 19 -35.88 15.80 25.60
CA ILE A 19 -35.63 14.72 26.59
C ILE A 19 -35.88 13.32 25.99
N ILE A 20 -36.40 13.22 24.76
CA ILE A 20 -36.60 11.95 24.04
C ILE A 20 -35.97 11.99 22.64
N ALA A 21 -34.83 12.67 22.48
CA ALA A 21 -33.87 12.17 21.51
C ALA A 21 -33.23 10.94 22.18
N PRO A 22 -33.33 9.73 21.62
CA PRO A 22 -32.44 8.68 22.06
C PRO A 22 -31.03 9.27 22.03
N LEU A 23 -30.32 9.21 23.16
CA LEU A 23 -28.87 9.22 23.12
C LEU A 23 -28.50 7.99 22.31
N GLU A 24 -28.56 8.10 20.99
CA GLU A 24 -27.78 7.27 20.11
C GLU A 24 -26.35 7.61 20.49
N THR A 25 -25.79 6.79 21.39
CA THR A 25 -24.35 6.63 21.47
C THR A 25 -23.96 6.17 20.08
N PHE A 26 -23.61 7.11 19.21
CA PHE A 26 -22.95 6.78 17.96
C PHE A 26 -21.70 6.00 18.36
N ALA A 27 -21.70 4.69 18.12
CA ALA A 27 -20.47 3.93 18.12
C ALA A 27 -19.58 4.63 17.08
N LEU A 28 -18.51 5.26 17.54
CA LEU A 28 -17.58 5.96 16.67
C LEU A 28 -16.70 4.88 16.07
N SER A 29 -16.62 4.81 14.74
CA SER A 29 -15.66 3.93 14.07
C SER A 29 -14.31 4.62 14.00
N VAL A 30 -13.26 3.83 14.10
CA VAL A 30 -11.92 4.23 14.45
C VAL A 30 -10.94 3.54 13.51
N SER A 31 -10.09 4.35 12.88
CA SER A 31 -9.03 3.88 11.99
C SER A 31 -7.66 4.13 12.58
N ALA A 32 -6.73 3.22 12.32
CA ALA A 32 -5.33 3.37 12.67
C ALA A 32 -4.44 3.00 11.47
N ALA A 33 -3.21 3.53 11.46
CA ALA A 33 -2.19 3.06 10.53
C ALA A 33 -0.80 3.14 11.14
N GLY A 34 0.09 2.28 10.64
CA GLY A 34 1.52 2.30 10.97
C GLY A 34 2.39 2.07 9.75
N GLY A 35 3.57 2.67 9.69
CA GLY A 35 4.48 2.52 8.55
C GLY A 35 5.94 2.36 8.99
N CYS A 36 6.75 1.75 8.12
CA CYS A 36 8.22 1.66 8.26
C CYS A 36 8.90 2.53 7.18
N SER A 37 9.91 3.34 7.53
CA SER A 37 10.73 4.22 6.67
C SER A 37 11.63 3.49 5.68
N VAL A 38 11.04 2.95 4.63
CA VAL A 38 11.68 2.93 3.31
C VAL A 38 11.25 4.22 2.57
N PRO A 39 12.13 4.86 1.79
CA PRO A 39 11.75 6.00 0.98
C PRO A 39 10.54 5.58 0.15
N ASN A 40 9.42 6.31 0.30
CA ASN A 40 8.08 6.08 -0.29
C ASN A 40 7.01 5.36 0.57
N VAL A 41 7.29 5.00 1.83
CA VAL A 41 6.28 4.30 2.68
C VAL A 41 5.48 5.23 3.59
N HIS A 42 5.95 6.46 3.81
CA HIS A 42 5.20 7.49 4.56
C HIS A 42 3.90 7.93 3.87
N PRO A 43 3.86 8.20 2.54
CA PRO A 43 2.63 8.65 1.88
C PRO A 43 1.55 7.56 1.85
N ASP A 44 1.95 6.29 1.89
CA ASP A 44 1.02 5.19 1.73
C ASP A 44 0.18 4.94 2.99
N GLY A 45 0.86 4.74 4.13
CA GLY A 45 0.21 4.59 5.43
C GLY A 45 -0.54 5.85 5.84
N THR A 46 0.09 7.01 5.64
CA THR A 46 -0.53 8.33 5.85
C THR A 46 -1.76 8.52 4.96
N GLY A 47 -1.66 8.12 3.70
CA GLY A 47 -2.72 8.19 2.70
C GLY A 47 -3.94 7.37 3.09
N PHE A 48 -3.74 6.14 3.59
CA PHE A 48 -4.82 5.34 4.17
C PHE A 48 -5.48 6.06 5.35
N TYR A 49 -4.67 6.43 6.36
CA TYR A 49 -5.16 7.00 7.62
C TYR A 49 -6.00 8.26 7.39
N TYR A 50 -5.48 9.23 6.62
CA TYR A 50 -6.21 10.46 6.36
C TYR A 50 -7.42 10.25 5.45
N GLN A 51 -7.35 9.29 4.54
CA GLN A 51 -8.50 8.97 3.70
C GLN A 51 -9.64 8.38 4.53
N VAL A 52 -9.39 7.39 5.39
CA VAL A 52 -10.44 6.80 6.25
C VAL A 52 -10.97 7.82 7.27
N LYS A 53 -10.08 8.59 7.89
CA LYS A 53 -10.47 9.70 8.79
C LYS A 53 -11.34 10.76 8.12
N SER A 54 -11.28 10.88 6.78
CA SER A 54 -12.14 11.81 6.04
C SER A 54 -13.58 11.31 5.89
N PHE A 55 -13.86 10.05 6.23
CA PHE A 55 -15.19 9.46 6.09
C PHE A 55 -16.13 9.96 7.19
N PRO A 56 -17.43 10.12 6.89
CA PRO A 56 -18.41 10.48 7.90
C PRO A 56 -18.41 9.47 9.06
N ASN A 57 -18.34 9.96 10.30
CA ASN A 57 -18.32 9.18 11.55
C ASN A 57 -17.08 8.29 11.77
N TRP A 58 -16.02 8.50 10.98
CA TRP A 58 -14.73 7.86 11.20
C TRP A 58 -13.76 8.81 11.89
N TYR A 59 -13.02 8.28 12.87
CA TYR A 59 -11.98 9.00 13.60
C TYR A 59 -10.64 8.30 13.40
N GLY A 60 -9.55 9.06 13.48
CA GLY A 60 -8.22 8.48 13.55
C GLY A 60 -7.83 8.26 15.00
N HIS A 61 -7.50 7.02 15.38
CA HIS A 61 -7.03 6.68 16.74
C HIS A 61 -5.59 7.12 16.93
N TYR A 62 -4.71 6.47 16.15
CA TYR A 62 -3.29 6.73 16.15
C TYR A 62 -2.76 6.51 14.74
N TYR A 63 -1.76 7.32 14.42
CA TYR A 63 -0.88 7.09 13.31
C TYR A 63 0.53 7.05 13.89
N ALA A 64 1.24 5.96 13.65
CA ALA A 64 2.61 5.81 14.08
C ALA A 64 3.49 5.64 12.83
N ASN A 65 4.28 6.65 12.50
CA ASN A 65 5.25 6.56 11.42
C ASN A 65 6.60 6.03 11.93
N ASP A 66 7.34 5.39 11.02
CA ASP A 66 8.76 5.12 11.11
C ASP A 66 9.13 4.50 12.49
N TYR A 67 10.04 5.16 13.22
CA TYR A 67 10.52 4.75 14.54
C TYR A 67 9.42 4.61 15.62
N TYR A 68 8.27 5.28 15.44
CA TYR A 68 7.16 5.21 16.38
C TYR A 68 6.23 4.02 16.10
N CYS A 69 6.28 3.42 14.91
CA CYS A 69 5.59 2.16 14.66
C CYS A 69 6.43 1.02 15.24
N ARG A 70 5.98 0.43 16.36
CA ARG A 70 6.74 -0.59 17.10
C ARG A 70 6.03 -1.93 17.10
N GLU A 71 6.82 -3.00 17.17
CA GLU A 71 6.34 -4.38 17.25
C GLU A 71 5.41 -4.61 18.45
N ARG A 72 5.68 -3.92 19.58
CA ARG A 72 4.84 -3.98 20.77
C ARG A 72 3.40 -3.52 20.53
N HIS A 73 3.11 -2.71 19.51
CA HIS A 73 1.73 -2.29 19.21
C HIS A 73 0.86 -3.42 18.65
N TYR A 74 1.47 -4.50 18.18
CA TYR A 74 0.81 -5.64 17.55
C TYR A 74 0.94 -6.93 18.35
N LYS A 75 2.00 -7.00 19.17
CA LYS A 75 2.34 -8.13 20.03
C LYS A 75 1.31 -8.32 21.14
N ARG A 76 1.11 -9.58 21.53
CA ARG A 76 0.29 -9.99 22.67
C ARG A 76 0.76 -9.38 23.98
N LYS A 77 -0.20 -9.02 24.83
CA LYS A 77 0.05 -8.49 26.17
C LYS A 77 0.92 -9.37 27.07
N ASP A 78 0.74 -10.69 27.05
CA ASP A 78 1.52 -11.60 27.89
C ASP A 78 3.01 -11.70 27.50
N LEU A 79 3.36 -11.19 26.32
CA LEU A 79 4.74 -11.09 25.82
C LEU A 79 5.27 -9.65 25.86
N GLY A 80 4.68 -8.79 26.70
CA GLY A 80 5.07 -7.37 26.82
C GLY A 80 4.49 -6.47 25.72
N GLY A 81 3.55 -6.99 24.93
CA GLY A 81 2.84 -6.22 23.92
C GLY A 81 1.75 -5.32 24.48
N LEU A 82 1.25 -4.45 23.61
CA LEU A 82 0.28 -3.39 23.87
C LEU A 82 -0.87 -3.41 22.85
N ASN A 83 -1.10 -4.53 22.15
CA ASN A 83 -2.14 -4.66 21.12
C ASN A 83 -3.51 -4.09 21.54
N ASN A 84 -3.95 -4.40 22.77
CA ASN A 84 -5.20 -3.93 23.39
C ASN A 84 -5.31 -2.40 23.56
N ASN A 85 -4.19 -1.69 23.47
CA ASN A 85 -4.13 -0.23 23.58
C ASN A 85 -3.95 0.45 22.22
N PHE A 86 -3.56 -0.31 21.19
CA PHE A 86 -3.25 0.20 19.86
C PHE A 86 -4.16 -0.43 18.82
N ILE A 87 -3.71 -1.49 18.13
CA ILE A 87 -4.45 -2.04 16.98
C ILE A 87 -5.84 -2.54 17.35
N ASP A 88 -6.04 -3.18 18.51
CA ASP A 88 -7.35 -3.73 18.87
C ASP A 88 -8.36 -2.67 19.29
N ARG A 89 -7.97 -1.39 19.36
CA ARG A 89 -8.87 -0.25 19.62
C ARG A 89 -9.32 0.48 18.35
N SER A 90 -9.01 -0.07 17.18
CA SER A 90 -9.46 0.46 15.89
C SER A 90 -10.25 -0.59 15.15
N ASP A 91 -11.36 -0.26 14.50
CA ASP A 91 -12.12 -1.16 13.63
C ASP A 91 -11.28 -1.65 12.44
N ILE A 92 -10.42 -0.76 11.90
CA ILE A 92 -9.52 -1.08 10.79
C ILE A 92 -8.11 -0.55 11.03
N HIS A 93 -7.12 -1.39 10.73
CA HIS A 93 -5.71 -1.03 10.77
C HIS A 93 -5.00 -1.31 9.44
N TYR A 94 -4.14 -0.40 9.01
CA TYR A 94 -3.26 -0.60 7.86
C TYR A 94 -1.80 -0.47 8.27
N HIS A 95 -1.01 -1.49 7.94
CA HIS A 95 0.43 -1.46 8.09
C HIS A 95 1.12 -1.61 6.75
N VAL A 96 2.22 -0.87 6.59
CA VAL A 96 3.09 -0.95 5.43
C VAL A 96 4.54 -1.03 5.89
N GLY A 97 5.28 -1.99 5.37
CA GLY A 97 6.68 -2.21 5.75
C GLY A 97 7.28 -3.41 5.04
N HIS A 98 8.38 -3.92 5.60
CA HIS A 98 9.08 -5.08 5.07
C HIS A 98 8.54 -6.39 5.65
N GLY A 99 8.66 -7.46 4.87
CA GLY A 99 8.59 -8.82 5.39
C GLY A 99 9.99 -9.41 5.43
N ALA A 100 10.30 -10.24 6.42
CA ALA A 100 11.49 -11.08 6.36
C ALA A 100 11.28 -12.42 7.06
N VAL A 101 12.02 -13.42 6.61
CA VAL A 101 11.99 -14.75 7.21
C VAL A 101 12.79 -14.72 8.51
N ARG A 102 12.18 -15.23 9.59
CA ARG A 102 12.78 -15.31 10.92
C ARG A 102 12.38 -16.60 11.60
N TRP A 103 13.26 -17.09 12.46
CA TRP A 103 12.99 -18.26 13.28
C TRP A 103 11.93 -17.96 14.35
N ASP A 104 10.76 -18.59 14.23
CA ASP A 104 9.70 -18.59 15.23
C ASP A 104 9.89 -19.78 16.18
N GLY A 105 10.54 -19.54 17.32
CA GLY A 105 10.84 -20.58 18.30
C GLY A 105 9.60 -21.22 18.96
N HIS A 106 8.42 -20.62 18.84
CA HIS A 106 7.19 -21.25 19.33
C HIS A 106 6.69 -22.33 18.38
N TYR A 107 6.79 -22.09 17.06
CA TYR A 107 6.36 -23.02 16.02
C TYR A 107 7.48 -23.92 15.51
N ASP A 108 8.74 -23.69 15.93
CA ASP A 108 9.93 -24.43 15.50
C ASP A 108 10.14 -24.34 13.98
N LYS A 109 9.95 -23.14 13.42
CA LYS A 109 9.97 -22.89 11.97
C LYS A 109 10.49 -21.50 11.60
N TYR A 110 11.06 -21.40 10.41
CA TYR A 110 11.28 -20.12 9.74
C TYR A 110 9.99 -19.64 9.10
N LEU A 111 9.49 -18.49 9.55
CA LEU A 111 8.24 -17.88 9.10
C LEU A 111 8.47 -16.43 8.72
N THR A 112 7.66 -15.90 7.82
CA THR A 112 7.69 -14.48 7.47
C THR A 112 7.15 -13.64 8.62
N ALA A 113 8.03 -12.81 9.18
CA ALA A 113 7.77 -11.79 10.18
C ALA A 113 7.56 -10.41 9.55
N ILE A 114 6.97 -9.51 10.34
CA ILE A 114 6.92 -8.07 10.06
C ILE A 114 8.13 -7.42 10.74
N ILE A 115 8.86 -6.60 9.99
CA ILE A 115 9.99 -5.82 10.50
C ILE A 115 9.55 -4.37 10.71
N PHE A 116 10.06 -3.78 11.80
CA PHE A 116 9.89 -2.39 12.18
C PHE A 116 11.23 -1.66 12.11
N GLU A 117 11.19 -0.35 11.85
CA GLU A 117 12.38 0.49 11.65
C GLU A 117 13.33 0.54 12.84
N ASN A 118 12.81 0.39 14.05
CA ASN A 118 13.63 0.31 15.25
C ASN A 118 14.37 -1.04 15.41
N GLY A 119 14.36 -1.89 14.37
CA GLY A 119 14.84 -3.27 14.41
C GLY A 119 13.87 -4.22 15.13
N GLY A 120 12.68 -3.75 15.52
CA GLY A 120 11.64 -4.58 16.10
C GLY A 120 11.17 -5.63 15.09
N ILE A 121 10.84 -6.82 15.58
CA ILE A 121 10.34 -7.93 14.77
C ILE A 121 9.06 -8.44 15.42
N LEU A 122 8.04 -8.68 14.61
CA LEU A 122 6.82 -9.37 15.03
C LEU A 122 6.69 -10.70 14.28
N LEU A 123 6.81 -11.79 15.04
CA LEU A 123 6.56 -13.14 14.56
C LEU A 123 5.08 -13.53 14.70
N PRO A 124 4.58 -14.48 13.89
CA PRO A 124 3.20 -14.96 14.00
C PRO A 124 2.82 -15.46 15.41
N SER A 125 3.73 -16.14 16.12
CA SER A 125 3.46 -16.64 17.48
C SER A 125 3.29 -15.53 18.52
N GLU A 126 3.90 -14.37 18.28
CA GLU A 126 3.85 -13.21 19.17
C GLU A 126 2.54 -12.44 19.05
N ALA A 127 1.78 -12.64 17.96
CA ALA A 127 0.43 -12.11 17.73
C ALA A 127 -0.67 -13.17 17.93
N ARG A 128 -0.32 -14.42 18.24
CA ARG A 128 -1.24 -15.56 18.34
C ARG A 128 -2.43 -15.32 19.28
N GLY A 129 -3.63 -15.32 18.73
CA GLY A 129 -4.89 -15.14 19.44
C GLY A 129 -5.05 -13.74 20.05
N ALA A 130 -4.34 -12.74 19.52
CA ALA A 130 -4.35 -11.38 20.06
C ALA A 130 -5.35 -10.48 19.34
N TRP A 131 -5.55 -10.68 18.04
CA TRP A 131 -6.20 -9.69 17.19
C TRP A 131 -7.71 -9.90 17.14
N GLY A 132 -8.44 -8.84 17.50
CA GLY A 132 -9.91 -8.78 17.48
C GLY A 132 -10.58 -9.11 18.81
N GLU A 133 -9.81 -9.23 19.90
CA GLU A 133 -10.40 -9.50 21.23
C GLU A 133 -11.09 -8.28 21.85
N ILE A 134 -10.93 -7.09 21.25
CA ILE A 134 -11.60 -5.85 21.65
C ILE A 134 -12.45 -5.28 20.51
N ASP A 135 -11.85 -4.65 19.51
CA ASP A 135 -12.60 -3.88 18.48
C ASP A 135 -12.08 -4.01 17.05
N ILE A 136 -10.85 -4.53 16.83
CA ILE A 136 -10.34 -4.66 15.46
C ILE A 136 -11.05 -5.74 14.66
N GLU A 137 -11.56 -5.34 13.50
CA GLU A 137 -12.29 -6.22 12.60
C GLU A 137 -11.48 -6.53 11.35
N TRP A 138 -10.67 -5.58 10.86
CA TRP A 138 -9.89 -5.77 9.65
C TRP A 138 -8.47 -5.22 9.78
N ILE A 139 -7.49 -5.99 9.33
CA ILE A 139 -6.10 -5.55 9.27
C ILE A 139 -5.49 -5.82 7.91
N GLY A 140 -4.91 -4.80 7.30
CA GLY A 140 -4.19 -4.91 6.02
C GLY A 140 -2.69 -4.70 6.19
N PHE A 141 -1.89 -5.59 5.61
CA PHE A 141 -0.44 -5.55 5.64
C PHE A 141 0.12 -5.49 4.22
N ARG A 142 0.72 -4.36 3.85
CA ARG A 142 1.48 -4.25 2.59
C ARG A 142 2.94 -4.58 2.84
N ASN A 143 3.19 -5.86 3.16
CA ASN A 143 4.51 -6.43 3.42
C ASN A 143 4.73 -7.61 2.46
N CYS A 144 5.94 -7.73 1.91
CA CYS A 144 6.29 -8.85 1.02
C CYS A 144 6.09 -10.20 1.72
N LYS A 145 5.43 -11.14 1.02
CA LYS A 145 5.34 -12.56 1.39
C LYS A 145 4.79 -12.84 2.80
N MET A 146 4.14 -11.88 3.45
CA MET A 146 3.59 -12.09 4.79
C MET A 146 2.64 -13.29 4.82
N LEU A 147 1.82 -13.43 3.79
CA LEU A 147 0.84 -14.50 3.66
C LEU A 147 1.27 -15.55 2.63
N ASP A 148 2.57 -15.83 2.54
CA ASP A 148 3.08 -16.93 1.73
C ASP A 148 2.60 -18.30 2.25
N GLU A 149 2.82 -19.34 1.45
CA GLU A 149 2.32 -20.70 1.76
C GLU A 149 2.91 -21.28 3.06
N ASN A 150 4.08 -20.80 3.48
CA ASN A 150 4.77 -21.27 4.68
C ASN A 150 4.28 -20.58 5.95
N SER A 151 3.81 -19.33 5.85
CA SER A 151 3.54 -18.45 7.00
C SER A 151 2.05 -18.16 7.20
N ARG A 152 1.24 -18.24 6.14
CA ARG A 152 -0.18 -17.84 6.15
C ARG A 152 -0.99 -18.53 7.25
N SER A 153 -0.85 -19.85 7.42
CA SER A 153 -1.60 -20.61 8.43
C SER A 153 -1.20 -20.23 9.87
N TYR A 154 0.02 -19.73 10.07
CA TYR A 154 0.49 -19.24 11.36
C TYR A 154 0.00 -17.82 11.65
N TRP A 155 -0.02 -16.94 10.65
CA TRP A 155 -0.66 -15.62 10.78
C TRP A 155 -2.16 -15.74 11.02
N ALA A 156 -2.83 -16.73 10.42
CA ALA A 156 -4.24 -17.02 10.69
C ALA A 156 -4.51 -17.39 12.17
N ARG A 157 -3.49 -17.84 12.93
CA ARG A 157 -3.59 -18.08 14.38
C ARG A 157 -3.52 -16.80 15.21
N ALA A 158 -3.24 -15.64 14.61
CA ALA A 158 -3.35 -14.35 15.29
C ALA A 158 -4.82 -13.94 15.52
N MET A 159 -5.74 -14.50 14.73
CA MET A 159 -7.16 -14.17 14.77
C MET A 159 -7.83 -14.68 16.06
N ASN A 160 -8.47 -13.78 16.79
CA ASN A 160 -9.31 -14.03 17.95
C ASN A 160 -10.44 -13.00 17.99
N GLY A 161 -11.31 -13.00 16.99
CA GLY A 161 -12.36 -11.98 16.86
C GLY A 161 -12.24 -11.10 15.62
N ILE A 162 -11.04 -11.04 15.02
CA ILE A 162 -10.80 -10.27 13.81
C ILE A 162 -11.44 -10.98 12.61
N ARG A 163 -12.03 -10.23 11.69
CA ARG A 163 -12.77 -10.77 10.56
C ARG A 163 -11.85 -11.11 9.40
N LEU A 164 -10.96 -10.17 9.02
CA LEU A 164 -10.03 -10.31 7.88
C LEU A 164 -8.60 -9.92 8.22
N ILE A 165 -7.64 -10.70 7.72
CA ILE A 165 -6.22 -10.33 7.59
C ILE A 165 -5.88 -10.28 6.10
N LEU A 166 -5.47 -9.12 5.60
CA LEU A 166 -5.11 -8.90 4.21
C LEU A 166 -3.60 -8.75 4.04
N GLY A 167 -3.05 -9.29 2.96
CA GLY A 167 -1.63 -9.19 2.67
C GLY A 167 -1.27 -9.73 1.28
N PHE A 168 0.00 -10.09 1.12
CA PHE A 168 0.53 -10.63 -0.12
C PHE A 168 1.19 -12.00 0.10
N LYS A 169 0.92 -12.92 -0.83
CA LYS A 169 1.55 -14.25 -0.92
C LYS A 169 2.94 -14.16 -1.55
N THR A 170 3.10 -13.26 -2.51
CA THR A 170 4.37 -12.96 -3.18
C THR A 170 4.95 -11.65 -2.66
N SER A 171 6.04 -11.19 -3.28
CA SER A 171 6.49 -9.82 -3.12
C SER A 171 5.42 -8.83 -3.58
N CYS A 172 5.29 -7.73 -2.86
CA CYS A 172 4.57 -6.53 -3.28
C CYS A 172 5.58 -5.43 -3.60
N HIS A 173 5.26 -4.60 -4.58
CA HIS A 173 6.09 -3.48 -5.00
C HIS A 173 5.63 -2.19 -4.32
N THR A 174 6.60 -1.31 -4.10
CA THR A 174 6.39 0.00 -3.49
C THR A 174 5.42 0.83 -4.32
N HIS A 175 4.41 1.41 -3.66
CA HIS A 175 3.48 2.33 -4.31
C HIS A 175 2.94 3.34 -3.30
N ASP A 176 3.13 4.63 -3.56
CA ASP A 176 2.95 5.70 -2.55
C ASP A 176 1.47 5.97 -2.21
N LYS A 177 0.56 5.34 -2.95
CA LYS A 177 -0.90 5.56 -2.82
C LYS A 177 -1.71 4.27 -2.68
N PHE A 178 -1.08 3.12 -2.47
CA PHE A 178 -1.82 1.85 -2.28
C PHE A 178 -2.91 1.97 -1.20
N GLY A 179 -2.53 2.29 0.03
CA GLY A 179 -3.40 2.47 1.18
C GLY A 179 -4.46 3.56 0.95
N GLN A 180 -4.08 4.68 0.33
CA GLN A 180 -5.05 5.71 -0.06
C GLN A 180 -6.11 5.16 -1.03
N GLN A 181 -5.69 4.43 -2.07
CA GLN A 181 -6.59 3.83 -3.06
C GLN A 181 -7.48 2.75 -2.44
N TRP A 182 -6.92 1.91 -1.57
CA TRP A 182 -7.66 0.90 -0.83
C TRP A 182 -8.79 1.55 -0.01
N ALA A 183 -8.46 2.59 0.77
CA ALA A 183 -9.46 3.36 1.50
C ALA A 183 -10.51 4.00 0.58
N GLN A 184 -10.09 4.66 -0.50
CA GLN A 184 -11.02 5.32 -1.45
C GLN A 184 -12.01 4.38 -2.12
N LYS A 185 -11.63 3.11 -2.30
CA LYS A 185 -12.49 2.08 -2.91
C LYS A 185 -13.52 1.53 -1.91
N MET A 186 -13.21 1.50 -0.62
CA MET A 186 -14.16 1.12 0.45
C MET A 186 -15.20 2.22 0.75
N GLN A 187 -14.98 3.45 0.27
CA GLN A 187 -15.89 4.56 0.54
C GLN A 187 -17.14 4.52 -0.35
N SER A 188 -18.31 4.51 0.27
CA SER A 188 -19.56 4.81 -0.42
C SER A 188 -19.62 6.28 -0.83
N LYS A 189 -19.90 6.56 -2.11
CA LYS A 189 -19.84 7.91 -2.66
C LYS A 189 -21.24 8.40 -3.00
N LYS A 190 -21.65 9.50 -2.38
CA LYS A 190 -22.87 10.23 -2.76
C LYS A 190 -22.49 11.40 -3.66
N LYS A 191 -22.96 11.40 -4.91
CA LYS A 191 -22.72 12.50 -5.84
C LYS A 191 -24.04 12.99 -6.44
N TYR A 192 -24.24 14.30 -6.40
CA TYR A 192 -25.32 14.97 -7.09
C TYR A 192 -25.01 15.05 -8.58
N SER A 193 -26.01 14.80 -9.41
CA SER A 193 -25.96 15.13 -10.83
C SER A 193 -25.67 16.61 -11.06
N LYS A 194 -25.20 16.99 -12.26
CA LYS A 194 -24.85 18.40 -12.57
C LYS A 194 -26.03 19.36 -12.37
N ASP A 195 -27.25 18.91 -12.62
CA ASP A 195 -28.51 19.65 -12.39
C ASP A 195 -28.97 19.62 -10.91
N LYS A 196 -28.24 18.90 -10.04
CA LYS A 196 -28.51 18.70 -8.61
C LYS A 196 -29.87 18.05 -8.30
N VAL A 197 -30.49 17.40 -9.27
CA VAL A 197 -31.81 16.77 -9.12
C VAL A 197 -31.68 15.33 -8.62
N ASN A 198 -30.68 14.59 -9.10
CA ASN A 198 -30.49 13.18 -8.78
C ASN A 198 -29.27 12.99 -7.87
N VAL A 199 -29.42 12.15 -6.85
CA VAL A 199 -28.32 11.70 -5.99
C VAL A 199 -27.97 10.28 -6.41
N TYR A 200 -26.76 10.10 -6.92
CA TYR A 200 -26.19 8.78 -7.14
C TYR A 200 -25.45 8.36 -5.88
N VAL A 201 -25.77 7.17 -5.38
CA VAL A 201 -25.04 6.52 -4.30
C VAL A 201 -24.31 5.35 -4.91
N TYR A 202 -23.00 5.49 -5.06
CA TYR A 202 -22.13 4.37 -5.41
C TYR A 202 -21.83 3.62 -4.12
N PRO A 203 -22.14 2.31 -4.06
CA PRO A 203 -21.73 1.51 -2.91
C PRO A 203 -20.19 1.54 -2.81
N GLY A 204 -19.68 1.49 -1.58
CA GLY A 204 -18.27 1.18 -1.40
C GLY A 204 -18.03 -0.28 -1.78
N GLN A 205 -16.83 -0.61 -2.24
CA GLN A 205 -16.43 -2.02 -2.39
C GLN A 205 -16.31 -2.67 -1.01
N THR A 206 -16.45 -4.00 -0.95
CA THR A 206 -16.08 -4.76 0.26
C THR A 206 -14.58 -4.56 0.57
N ILE A 207 -14.17 -4.81 1.81
CA ILE A 207 -12.76 -4.72 2.23
C ILE A 207 -11.87 -5.57 1.30
N THR A 208 -12.32 -6.78 0.97
CA THR A 208 -11.63 -7.72 0.07
C THR A 208 -11.61 -7.24 -1.39
N GLN A 209 -12.76 -6.82 -1.93
CA GLN A 209 -12.87 -6.26 -3.28
C GLN A 209 -11.94 -5.06 -3.49
N ALA A 210 -11.91 -4.16 -2.50
CA ALA A 210 -11.06 -2.98 -2.53
C ALA A 210 -9.57 -3.35 -2.51
N TRP A 211 -9.18 -4.38 -1.75
CA TRP A 211 -7.79 -4.85 -1.69
C TRP A 211 -7.35 -5.39 -3.05
N PHE A 212 -8.10 -6.33 -3.63
CA PHE A 212 -7.77 -6.92 -4.93
C PHE A 212 -7.83 -5.91 -6.07
N SER A 213 -8.83 -5.04 -6.09
CA SER A 213 -8.90 -3.94 -7.05
C SER A 213 -7.69 -3.00 -6.95
N THR A 214 -7.21 -2.72 -5.73
CA THR A 214 -6.03 -1.88 -5.51
C THR A 214 -4.74 -2.60 -5.93
N THR A 215 -4.63 -3.90 -5.61
CA THR A 215 -3.53 -4.76 -6.09
C THR A 215 -3.46 -4.73 -7.61
N ASP A 216 -4.59 -4.84 -8.28
CA ASP A 216 -4.64 -4.69 -9.72
C ASP A 216 -4.06 -3.34 -10.15
N TRP A 217 -4.61 -2.23 -9.68
CA TRP A 217 -4.21 -0.91 -10.17
C TRP A 217 -2.73 -0.57 -9.96
N THR A 218 -2.14 -1.10 -8.90
CA THR A 218 -0.85 -0.61 -8.40
C THR A 218 0.29 -1.63 -8.55
N GLN A 219 -0.01 -2.93 -8.63
CA GLN A 219 1.01 -3.97 -8.63
C GLN A 219 1.26 -4.52 -10.04
N PRO A 220 2.52 -4.83 -10.37
CA PRO A 220 2.90 -5.42 -11.65
C PRO A 220 2.44 -6.87 -11.78
N SER A 221 2.69 -7.45 -12.95
CA SER A 221 2.38 -8.84 -13.22
C SER A 221 3.17 -9.81 -12.34
N GLY A 222 2.54 -10.91 -11.89
CA GLY A 222 3.17 -11.92 -11.02
C GLY A 222 2.97 -11.68 -9.51
N THR A 223 2.40 -10.54 -9.09
CA THR A 223 2.02 -10.31 -7.69
C THR A 223 0.75 -11.10 -7.35
N THR A 224 0.72 -11.77 -6.19
CA THR A 224 -0.49 -12.44 -5.66
C THR A 224 -0.88 -11.84 -4.31
N ALA A 225 -2.05 -11.21 -4.27
CA ALA A 225 -2.66 -10.77 -3.01
C ALA A 225 -3.37 -11.95 -2.33
N CYS A 226 -3.46 -11.91 -1.00
CA CYS A 226 -4.14 -12.91 -0.20
C CYS A 226 -4.99 -12.25 0.89
N VAL A 227 -6.19 -12.78 1.14
CA VAL A 227 -7.04 -12.38 2.27
C VAL A 227 -7.45 -13.61 3.07
N ILE A 228 -7.06 -13.66 4.34
CA ILE A 228 -7.51 -14.67 5.31
C ILE A 228 -8.83 -14.18 5.94
N ALA A 229 -9.81 -15.07 6.02
CA ALA A 229 -11.06 -14.85 6.75
C ALA A 229 -11.26 -15.93 7.83
N GLU A 230 -11.72 -15.50 9.00
CA GLU A 230 -12.11 -16.43 10.07
C GLU A 230 -13.40 -17.18 9.72
N TYR A 231 -14.27 -16.54 8.96
CA TYR A 231 -15.53 -17.08 8.49
C TYR A 231 -15.82 -16.62 7.06
N TYR A 232 -16.30 -17.52 6.21
CA TYR A 232 -16.43 -17.29 4.76
C TYR A 232 -17.21 -16.00 4.39
N PRO A 233 -18.38 -15.70 4.97
CA PRO A 233 -19.09 -14.44 4.73
C PRO A 233 -18.33 -13.14 5.03
N HIS A 234 -17.24 -13.16 5.78
CA HIS A 234 -16.45 -11.94 6.05
C HIS A 234 -15.83 -11.33 4.78
N TYR A 235 -15.66 -12.11 3.70
CA TYR A 235 -15.24 -11.55 2.41
C TYR A 235 -16.23 -10.53 1.83
N GLY A 236 -17.49 -10.58 2.27
CA GLY A 236 -18.54 -9.64 1.92
C GLY A 236 -18.61 -8.40 2.82
N ASP A 237 -17.70 -8.24 3.78
CA ASP A 237 -17.72 -7.12 4.71
C ASP A 237 -17.40 -5.81 4.01
N HIS A 238 -18.22 -4.79 4.27
CA HIS A 238 -17.92 -3.42 3.94
C HIS A 238 -17.38 -2.69 5.17
N LEU A 239 -16.63 -1.63 4.93
CA LEU A 239 -16.27 -0.69 5.98
C LEU A 239 -17.55 -0.12 6.64
N TRP A 240 -17.58 0.00 7.97
CA TRP A 240 -18.76 0.53 8.68
C TRP A 240 -19.28 1.84 8.07
N GLY A 241 -20.60 1.89 7.86
CA GLY A 241 -21.29 3.01 7.23
C GLY A 241 -21.17 3.08 5.70
N ASN A 242 -20.44 2.15 5.06
CA ASN A 242 -20.22 2.12 3.61
C ASN A 242 -20.82 0.89 2.90
N GLY A 243 -21.51 0.03 3.65
CA GLY A 243 -22.26 -1.12 3.15
C GLY A 243 -22.64 -2.05 4.30
N SER A 244 -23.02 -3.28 3.98
CA SER A 244 -23.30 -4.30 4.99
C SER A 244 -22.02 -4.98 5.48
N THR A 245 -21.95 -5.26 6.77
CA THR A 245 -21.03 -6.22 7.35
C THR A 245 -21.76 -7.53 7.62
N SER A 246 -21.03 -8.63 7.60
CA SER A 246 -21.54 -9.93 7.98
C SER A 246 -22.03 -9.91 9.45
N PRO A 247 -23.16 -10.59 9.76
CA PRO A 247 -23.86 -10.43 11.02
C PRO A 247 -23.32 -11.29 12.17
N GLN A 248 -22.42 -12.23 11.88
CA GLN A 248 -21.85 -13.11 12.90
C GLN A 248 -20.52 -12.57 13.37
N ASP A 249 -20.39 -12.35 14.68
CA ASP A 249 -19.08 -12.27 15.30
C ASP A 249 -18.37 -13.61 15.09
N PRO A 250 -17.08 -13.58 14.72
CA PRO A 250 -16.36 -14.81 14.44
C PRO A 250 -16.30 -15.70 15.68
N VAL A 251 -16.53 -17.00 15.48
CA VAL A 251 -16.36 -18.00 16.53
C VAL A 251 -14.98 -18.63 16.36
N PRO A 252 -14.06 -18.45 17.34
CA PRO A 252 -12.72 -19.00 17.27
C PRO A 252 -12.75 -20.50 16.98
N ASN A 253 -12.17 -20.89 15.85
CA ASN A 253 -12.02 -22.28 15.45
C ASN A 253 -10.80 -22.47 14.53
N ASN A 254 -10.43 -23.73 14.27
CA ASN A 254 -9.23 -24.06 13.52
C ASN A 254 -9.44 -24.15 12.01
N LEU A 255 -10.65 -23.88 11.51
CA LEU A 255 -10.93 -23.79 10.08
C LEU A 255 -10.85 -22.34 9.64
N LYS A 256 -9.96 -22.06 8.70
CA LYS A 256 -9.79 -20.73 8.12
C LYS A 256 -9.97 -20.77 6.62
N HIS A 257 -10.41 -19.65 6.08
CA HIS A 257 -10.51 -19.43 4.65
C HIS A 257 -9.41 -18.49 4.21
N TYR A 258 -8.82 -18.70 3.04
CA TYR A 258 -7.98 -17.72 2.39
C TYR A 258 -8.35 -17.58 0.91
N TRP A 259 -8.36 -16.34 0.44
CA TRP A 259 -8.64 -15.99 -0.93
C TRP A 259 -7.36 -15.48 -1.58
N ASP A 260 -6.81 -16.26 -2.52
CA ASP A 260 -5.65 -15.87 -3.32
C ASP A 260 -6.15 -15.19 -4.62
N HIS A 261 -5.63 -13.99 -4.89
CA HIS A 261 -5.86 -13.22 -6.11
C HIS A 261 -4.54 -13.04 -6.87
N PRO A 262 -4.24 -13.89 -7.86
CA PRO A 262 -3.05 -13.76 -8.67
C PRO A 262 -3.26 -12.70 -9.75
N VAL A 263 -2.32 -11.77 -9.84
CA VAL A 263 -2.13 -10.99 -11.05
C VAL A 263 -1.46 -11.89 -12.11
N PRO A 264 -2.12 -12.23 -13.23
CA PRO A 264 -1.54 -13.11 -14.23
C PRO A 264 -0.27 -12.51 -14.85
N TYR A 265 0.70 -13.38 -15.12
CA TYR A 265 2.01 -13.02 -15.65
C TYR A 265 2.18 -13.55 -17.08
N PRO A 266 1.97 -12.72 -18.11
CA PRO A 266 2.37 -13.10 -19.46
C PRO A 266 3.90 -13.19 -19.54
N PRO A 267 4.46 -14.24 -20.15
CA PRO A 267 5.91 -14.46 -20.15
C PRO A 267 6.66 -13.41 -20.99
N GLU A 268 7.78 -12.94 -20.45
CA GLU A 268 8.58 -11.90 -21.09
C GLU A 268 9.37 -12.41 -22.30
N LEU A 269 9.49 -11.55 -23.31
CA LEU A 269 10.27 -11.85 -24.50
C LEU A 269 11.76 -11.74 -24.18
N ARG A 270 12.47 -12.86 -24.22
CA ARG A 270 13.92 -12.91 -23.95
C ARG A 270 14.72 -12.17 -25.03
N VAL A 271 15.21 -10.98 -24.69
CA VAL A 271 16.14 -10.17 -25.48
C VAL A 271 17.22 -9.65 -24.54
N ASN A 272 18.50 -9.78 -24.88
CA ASN A 272 19.61 -9.37 -24.00
C ASN A 272 20.86 -8.89 -24.76
N SER A 273 20.69 -8.46 -26.01
CA SER A 273 21.81 -8.17 -26.93
C SER A 273 21.76 -6.78 -27.54
N LEU A 274 20.85 -5.91 -27.12
CA LEU A 274 20.70 -4.55 -27.64
C LEU A 274 21.76 -3.64 -27.03
N SER A 275 22.47 -2.90 -27.88
CA SER A 275 23.37 -1.81 -27.46
C SER A 275 22.71 -0.42 -27.52
N THR A 276 21.56 -0.33 -28.17
CA THR A 276 20.71 0.85 -28.22
C THR A 276 19.24 0.45 -28.10
N MET A 277 18.42 1.31 -27.51
CA MET A 277 16.97 1.14 -27.45
C MET A 277 16.27 2.42 -27.93
N ASN A 278 15.11 2.30 -28.56
CA ASN A 278 14.25 3.42 -28.94
C ASN A 278 13.83 4.18 -27.67
N VAL A 279 13.77 5.51 -27.76
CA VAL A 279 13.11 6.35 -26.75
C VAL A 279 11.66 6.50 -27.14
N TYR A 280 10.76 6.12 -26.23
CA TYR A 280 9.32 6.20 -26.39
C TYR A 280 8.73 7.24 -25.47
N GLU A 281 8.25 8.34 -26.05
CA GLU A 281 7.49 9.35 -25.33
C GLU A 281 6.03 8.93 -25.21
N ILE A 282 5.44 9.19 -24.06
CA ILE A 282 4.01 9.01 -23.82
C ILE A 282 3.26 10.17 -24.47
N VAL A 283 2.37 9.83 -25.39
CA VAL A 283 1.50 10.81 -26.06
C VAL A 283 0.39 11.20 -25.07
N PRO A 284 0.30 12.48 -24.66
CA PRO A 284 -0.76 12.93 -23.76
C PRO A 284 -2.14 12.63 -24.32
N ARG A 285 -3.04 12.20 -23.45
CA ARG A 285 -4.42 11.85 -23.78
C ARG A 285 -5.35 12.85 -23.14
N ASP A 286 -6.27 13.40 -23.93
CA ASP A 286 -7.35 14.24 -23.40
C ASP A 286 -8.43 13.36 -22.77
N VAL A 287 -8.33 13.13 -21.47
CA VAL A 287 -9.30 12.34 -20.70
C VAL A 287 -10.42 13.25 -20.24
N ASN A 288 -11.50 13.28 -21.01
CA ASN A 288 -12.70 14.08 -20.74
C ASN A 288 -13.96 13.18 -20.67
N GLU A 289 -15.14 13.76 -20.40
CA GLU A 289 -16.38 12.96 -20.31
C GLU A 289 -16.73 12.22 -21.61
N GLN A 290 -16.41 12.78 -22.77
CA GLN A 290 -16.69 12.12 -24.05
C GLN A 290 -15.83 10.86 -24.19
N TYR A 291 -14.55 10.96 -23.83
CA TYR A 291 -13.63 9.83 -23.79
C TYR A 291 -14.17 8.69 -22.91
N VAL A 292 -14.66 9.04 -21.72
CA VAL A 292 -15.22 8.07 -20.76
C VAL A 292 -16.50 7.44 -21.30
N ARG A 293 -17.39 8.21 -21.95
CA ARG A 293 -18.62 7.67 -22.57
C ARG A 293 -18.32 6.67 -23.69
N GLN A 294 -17.24 6.88 -24.45
CA GLN A 294 -16.80 5.94 -25.49
C GLN A 294 -16.41 4.59 -24.88
N ILE A 295 -15.59 4.60 -23.82
CA ILE A 295 -15.20 3.38 -23.11
C ILE A 295 -16.42 2.73 -22.43
N GLY A 296 -17.26 3.51 -21.75
CA GLY A 296 -18.44 2.96 -21.07
C GLY A 296 -19.44 2.31 -22.03
N THR A 297 -19.64 2.90 -23.21
CA THR A 297 -20.49 2.30 -24.26
C THR A 297 -19.90 0.98 -24.75
N ALA A 298 -18.56 0.86 -24.83
CA ALA A 298 -17.88 -0.39 -25.16
C ALA A 298 -18.11 -1.49 -24.09
N PHE A 299 -18.41 -1.12 -22.84
CA PHE A 299 -18.84 -2.04 -21.78
C PHE A 299 -20.37 -2.20 -21.66
N GLY A 300 -21.14 -1.56 -22.55
CA GLY A 300 -22.61 -1.60 -22.52
C GLY A 300 -23.25 -0.69 -21.48
N LEU A 301 -22.51 0.26 -20.90
CA LEU A 301 -23.05 1.25 -19.96
C LEU A 301 -23.78 2.36 -20.71
N ALA A 302 -24.93 2.79 -20.16
CA ALA A 302 -25.74 3.84 -20.76
C ALA A 302 -25.00 5.19 -20.75
N PRO A 303 -24.79 5.86 -21.90
CA PRO A 303 -23.85 6.97 -22.08
C PRO A 303 -24.29 8.25 -21.39
N GLU A 304 -25.28 8.25 -20.50
CA GLU A 304 -25.96 9.47 -20.02
C GLU A 304 -25.25 10.09 -18.80
N HIS A 305 -24.58 9.28 -17.98
CA HIS A 305 -24.08 9.72 -16.68
C HIS A 305 -22.59 9.39 -16.48
N VAL A 306 -21.76 10.41 -16.66
CA VAL A 306 -20.36 10.40 -16.22
C VAL A 306 -20.24 11.30 -15.00
N VAL A 307 -19.63 10.76 -13.95
CA VAL A 307 -19.37 11.46 -12.71
C VAL A 307 -17.88 11.66 -12.56
N GLU A 308 -17.47 12.91 -12.46
CA GLU A 308 -16.08 13.27 -12.19
C GLU A 308 -15.74 13.03 -10.71
N MET A 309 -14.70 12.27 -10.39
CA MET A 309 -14.13 12.14 -9.04
C MET A 309 -12.83 12.94 -8.95
N CYS A 310 -12.07 12.87 -7.85
CA CYS A 310 -10.79 13.61 -7.74
C CYS A 310 -9.80 13.17 -8.84
N ASP A 311 -9.51 11.86 -8.89
CA ASP A 311 -8.46 11.29 -9.75
C ASP A 311 -9.00 10.49 -10.95
N SER A 312 -10.31 10.29 -11.02
CA SER A 312 -10.96 9.49 -12.06
C SER A 312 -12.26 10.11 -12.56
N PHE A 313 -12.75 9.61 -13.68
CA PHE A 313 -14.16 9.67 -14.04
C PHE A 313 -14.80 8.31 -13.81
N VAL A 314 -16.05 8.31 -13.39
CA VAL A 314 -16.82 7.10 -13.10
C VAL A 314 -18.08 7.10 -13.94
N MET A 315 -18.41 5.94 -14.49
CA MET A 315 -19.66 5.66 -15.16
C MET A 315 -20.19 4.35 -14.61
N ALA A 316 -21.48 4.28 -14.29
CA ALA A 316 -22.04 3.06 -13.70
C ALA A 316 -23.47 2.79 -14.17
N ASP A 317 -23.81 1.52 -14.21
CA ASP A 317 -25.17 1.02 -14.23
C ASP A 317 -25.51 0.47 -12.84
N LEU A 318 -26.43 1.17 -12.16
CA LEU A 318 -26.90 0.85 -10.81
C LEU A 318 -28.33 0.27 -10.83
N SER A 319 -28.83 -0.15 -12.00
CA SER A 319 -30.18 -0.69 -12.13
C SER A 319 -30.38 -2.02 -11.41
N ASP A 320 -29.31 -2.81 -11.28
CA ASP A 320 -29.22 -3.97 -10.40
C ASP A 320 -28.38 -3.63 -9.17
N SER A 321 -29.04 -3.47 -8.02
CA SER A 321 -28.36 -3.13 -6.76
C SER A 321 -27.47 -4.26 -6.21
N ASN A 322 -27.68 -5.50 -6.67
CA ASN A 322 -26.88 -6.64 -6.24
C ASN A 322 -25.65 -6.84 -7.13
N ASN A 323 -25.69 -6.35 -8.37
CA ASN A 323 -24.59 -6.46 -9.32
C ASN A 323 -24.37 -5.15 -10.10
N PRO A 324 -24.02 -4.05 -9.42
CA PRO A 324 -23.77 -2.80 -10.10
C PRO A 324 -22.54 -2.93 -11.00
N LYS A 325 -22.62 -2.34 -12.19
CA LYS A 325 -21.53 -2.33 -13.17
C LYS A 325 -20.86 -0.98 -13.10
N ILE A 326 -19.56 -0.95 -12.83
CA ILE A 326 -18.83 0.29 -12.61
C ILE A 326 -17.62 0.32 -13.54
N LEU A 327 -17.47 1.45 -14.23
CA LEU A 327 -16.29 1.81 -15.00
C LEU A 327 -15.63 3.02 -14.34
N GLU A 328 -14.38 2.85 -13.93
CA GLU A 328 -13.50 3.92 -13.49
C GLU A 328 -12.44 4.20 -14.57
N VAL A 329 -12.20 5.47 -14.89
CA VAL A 329 -11.20 5.91 -15.87
C VAL A 329 -10.28 6.93 -15.22
N SER A 330 -8.97 6.64 -15.13
CA SER A 330 -7.98 7.58 -14.58
C SER A 330 -7.94 8.87 -15.38
N LYS A 331 -8.11 10.02 -14.73
CA LYS A 331 -7.95 11.34 -15.38
C LYS A 331 -6.54 11.57 -15.90
N MET A 332 -5.57 10.99 -15.19
CA MET A 332 -4.15 11.20 -15.45
C MET A 332 -3.68 10.46 -16.69
N THR A 333 -4.17 9.24 -16.91
CA THR A 333 -3.61 8.32 -17.92
C THR A 333 -4.65 7.76 -18.88
N GLY A 334 -5.93 7.84 -18.53
CA GLY A 334 -7.03 7.25 -19.30
C GLY A 334 -7.19 5.75 -19.10
N HIS A 335 -6.34 5.09 -18.30
CA HIS A 335 -6.52 3.67 -17.97
C HIS A 335 -7.91 3.44 -17.42
N PHE A 336 -8.55 2.37 -17.88
CA PHE A 336 -9.86 1.98 -17.41
C PHE A 336 -9.78 0.77 -16.46
N ASN A 337 -10.75 0.71 -15.56
CA ASN A 337 -11.08 -0.46 -14.77
C ASN A 337 -12.59 -0.62 -14.77
N TYR A 338 -13.06 -1.70 -15.36
CA TYR A 338 -14.46 -2.11 -15.38
C TYR A 338 -14.63 -3.32 -14.46
N HIS A 339 -15.70 -3.33 -13.68
CA HIS A 339 -16.06 -4.46 -12.83
C HIS A 339 -17.58 -4.53 -12.60
N GLU A 340 -18.08 -5.75 -12.45
CA GLU A 340 -19.42 -6.07 -11.95
C GLU A 340 -19.29 -6.45 -10.48
N ASP A 341 -19.66 -5.57 -9.55
CA ASP A 341 -19.36 -5.74 -8.10
C ASP A 341 -20.07 -6.94 -7.46
N GLY A 342 -21.16 -7.44 -8.05
CA GLY A 342 -21.84 -8.64 -7.58
C GLY A 342 -21.18 -9.94 -8.04
N LYS A 343 -20.13 -9.86 -8.88
CA LYS A 343 -19.42 -11.00 -9.45
C LYS A 343 -17.92 -10.92 -9.19
N LEU A 344 -17.27 -9.87 -9.68
CA LEU A 344 -15.82 -9.74 -9.55
C LEU A 344 -15.45 -9.50 -8.10
N PHE A 345 -14.61 -10.38 -7.57
CA PHE A 345 -14.19 -10.39 -6.16
C PHE A 345 -15.37 -10.45 -5.16
N ALA A 346 -16.52 -10.98 -5.59
CA ALA A 346 -17.63 -11.32 -4.70
C ALA A 346 -17.60 -12.83 -4.40
N ALA A 347 -17.49 -13.21 -3.13
CA ALA A 347 -17.36 -14.61 -2.75
C ALA A 347 -18.64 -15.39 -3.08
N ASP A 348 -18.54 -16.38 -3.96
CA ASP A 348 -19.64 -17.28 -4.32
C ASP A 348 -19.20 -18.75 -4.26
N PRO A 349 -19.82 -19.58 -3.40
CA PRO A 349 -19.43 -20.98 -3.24
C PRO A 349 -19.83 -21.88 -4.42
N ASN A 350 -20.67 -21.37 -5.33
CA ASN A 350 -21.11 -22.08 -6.52
C ASN A 350 -20.43 -21.56 -7.79
N MET A 351 -19.58 -20.55 -7.68
CA MET A 351 -18.82 -20.04 -8.81
C MET A 351 -17.72 -21.03 -9.19
N GLY A 352 -17.43 -21.12 -10.48
CA GLY A 352 -16.33 -21.90 -11.04
C GLY A 352 -15.34 -21.04 -11.80
N HIS A 353 -14.67 -21.66 -12.78
CA HIS A 353 -13.78 -20.98 -13.70
C HIS A 353 -14.14 -21.32 -15.14
N CYS A 354 -13.86 -20.40 -16.06
CA CYS A 354 -13.93 -20.68 -17.48
C CYS A 354 -12.67 -21.44 -17.93
N PRO A 355 -12.77 -22.51 -18.74
CA PRO A 355 -11.59 -23.19 -19.29
C PRO A 355 -10.66 -22.20 -20.00
N GLU A 356 -9.35 -22.36 -19.79
CA GLU A 356 -8.33 -21.40 -20.24
C GLU A 356 -8.44 -20.99 -21.72
N GLU A 357 -8.49 -21.97 -22.63
CA GLU A 357 -8.55 -21.72 -24.08
C GLU A 357 -9.81 -20.93 -24.45
N LEU A 358 -10.96 -21.28 -23.87
CA LEU A 358 -12.21 -20.56 -24.10
C LEU A 358 -12.18 -19.15 -23.50
N ALA A 359 -11.61 -18.99 -22.30
CA ALA A 359 -11.47 -17.70 -21.65
C ALA A 359 -10.58 -16.73 -22.47
N HIS A 360 -9.49 -17.23 -23.07
CA HIS A 360 -8.65 -16.48 -23.98
C HIS A 360 -9.41 -16.05 -25.25
N GLU A 361 -10.13 -16.97 -25.89
CA GLU A 361 -10.96 -16.67 -27.08
C GLU A 361 -12.02 -15.60 -26.78
N LEU A 362 -12.71 -15.71 -25.64
CA LEU A 362 -13.73 -14.75 -25.20
C LEU A 362 -13.12 -13.38 -24.89
N ALA A 363 -11.98 -13.33 -24.20
CA ALA A 363 -11.29 -12.09 -23.87
C ALA A 363 -10.78 -11.36 -25.12
N GLU A 364 -10.16 -12.07 -26.06
CA GLU A 364 -9.63 -11.50 -27.30
C GLU A 364 -10.77 -10.97 -28.17
N SER A 365 -11.83 -11.76 -28.33
CA SER A 365 -13.02 -11.36 -29.10
C SER A 365 -13.69 -10.13 -28.47
N PHE A 366 -13.87 -10.12 -27.14
CA PHE A 366 -14.45 -8.99 -26.43
C PHE A 366 -13.65 -7.71 -26.63
N LEU A 367 -12.33 -7.75 -26.45
CA LEU A 367 -11.46 -6.57 -26.60
C LEU A 367 -11.42 -6.10 -28.06
N THR A 368 -11.36 -7.01 -29.03
CA THR A 368 -11.30 -6.70 -30.46
C THR A 368 -12.60 -6.09 -30.96
N ASP A 369 -13.74 -6.75 -30.71
CA ASP A 369 -15.06 -6.30 -31.18
C ASP A 369 -15.47 -4.94 -30.62
N ARG A 370 -14.91 -4.58 -29.46
CA ARG A 370 -15.18 -3.32 -28.76
C ARG A 370 -14.11 -2.25 -28.98
N GLY A 371 -13.07 -2.54 -29.77
CA GLY A 371 -11.98 -1.61 -30.04
C GLY A 371 -11.18 -1.22 -28.79
N LEU A 372 -11.09 -2.14 -27.82
CA LEU A 372 -10.35 -1.98 -26.57
C LEU A 372 -8.98 -2.67 -26.60
N LEU A 373 -8.70 -3.52 -27.60
CA LEU A 373 -7.41 -4.17 -27.80
C LEU A 373 -6.40 -3.18 -28.43
N PRO A 374 -5.30 -2.83 -27.74
CA PRO A 374 -4.25 -1.97 -28.29
C PRO A 374 -3.46 -2.64 -29.42
N ASP A 375 -2.96 -1.87 -30.38
CA ASP A 375 -2.19 -2.36 -31.52
C ASP A 375 -0.86 -3.03 -31.12
N ASP A 376 -0.32 -2.69 -29.96
CA ASP A 376 0.92 -3.24 -29.39
C ASP A 376 0.69 -4.43 -28.44
N ALA A 377 -0.53 -4.98 -28.42
CA ALA A 377 -0.85 -6.21 -27.69
C ALA A 377 -0.44 -7.44 -28.51
N ASP A 378 0.27 -8.37 -27.89
CA ASP A 378 0.57 -9.67 -28.50
C ASP A 378 -0.44 -10.70 -28.00
N THR A 379 -1.51 -10.94 -28.78
CA THR A 379 -2.57 -11.89 -28.38
C THR A 379 -2.13 -13.35 -28.37
N THR A 380 -0.97 -13.65 -28.98
CA THR A 380 -0.38 -14.99 -28.95
C THR A 380 0.37 -15.28 -27.65
N VAL A 381 0.61 -14.26 -26.83
CA VAL A 381 1.28 -14.39 -25.54
C VAL A 381 0.44 -13.78 -24.44
N TYR A 382 -0.14 -14.65 -23.63
CA TYR A 382 -1.00 -14.30 -22.52
C TYR A 382 -0.59 -15.06 -21.25
N GLY A 383 -0.96 -14.49 -20.10
CA GLY A 383 -0.88 -15.13 -18.79
C GLY A 383 -2.29 -15.44 -18.29
N VAL A 384 -2.40 -16.48 -17.46
CA VAL A 384 -3.68 -16.96 -16.93
C VAL A 384 -3.57 -17.04 -15.41
N GLY A 385 -4.59 -16.52 -14.74
CA GLY A 385 -4.72 -16.57 -13.29
C GLY A 385 -6.10 -17.04 -12.89
N PHE A 386 -6.18 -17.61 -11.69
CA PHE A 386 -7.43 -18.06 -11.09
C PHE A 386 -7.55 -17.49 -9.68
N ASP A 387 -8.63 -16.77 -9.43
CA ASP A 387 -8.99 -16.43 -8.06
C ASP A 387 -9.50 -17.68 -7.36
N THR A 388 -8.97 -17.96 -6.17
CA THR A 388 -9.36 -19.16 -5.40
C THR A 388 -9.64 -18.85 -3.95
N ILE A 389 -10.73 -19.42 -3.41
CA ILE A 389 -11.00 -19.44 -1.97
C ILE A 389 -10.76 -20.86 -1.47
N THR A 390 -9.80 -21.01 -0.57
CA THR A 390 -9.43 -22.30 0.01
C THR A 390 -9.76 -22.32 1.50
N LYS A 391 -10.32 -23.45 1.96
CA LYS A 391 -10.63 -23.74 3.36
C LYS A 391 -9.62 -24.74 3.90
N GLU A 392 -8.93 -24.38 4.98
CA GLU A 392 -7.87 -25.19 5.59
C GLU A 392 -8.12 -25.41 7.08
N ASN A 393 -7.75 -26.59 7.58
CA ASN A 393 -7.64 -26.89 9.00
C ASN A 393 -6.24 -26.57 9.51
N LEU A 394 -6.09 -25.53 10.32
CA LEU A 394 -4.81 -25.03 10.82
C LEU A 394 -4.03 -26.02 11.69
N ASP A 395 -4.68 -27.00 12.32
CA ASP A 395 -3.99 -27.98 13.18
C ASP A 395 -3.36 -29.11 12.39
N THR A 396 -3.99 -29.50 11.27
CA THR A 396 -3.53 -30.61 10.44
C THR A 396 -2.84 -30.16 9.16
N GLY A 397 -3.05 -28.90 8.74
CA GLY A 397 -2.70 -28.40 7.42
C GLY A 397 -3.56 -28.99 6.29
N GLU A 398 -4.67 -29.66 6.63
CA GLU A 398 -5.53 -30.31 5.65
C GLU A 398 -6.35 -29.27 4.88
N ILE A 399 -6.25 -29.31 3.55
CA ILE A 399 -7.14 -28.56 2.65
C ILE A 399 -8.49 -29.28 2.56
N VAL A 400 -9.52 -28.64 3.10
CA VAL A 400 -10.89 -29.16 3.14
C VAL A 400 -11.60 -28.91 1.81
N GLN A 401 -11.37 -27.75 1.20
CA GLN A 401 -12.05 -27.32 -0.02
C GLN A 401 -11.25 -26.23 -0.72
N THR A 402 -11.25 -26.22 -2.05
CA THR A 402 -10.82 -25.09 -2.88
C THR A 402 -11.94 -24.76 -3.86
N LEU A 403 -12.32 -23.49 -3.92
CA LEU A 403 -13.35 -22.93 -4.78
C LEU A 403 -12.69 -21.98 -5.78
N PHE A 404 -12.98 -22.12 -7.06
CA PHE A 404 -12.57 -21.17 -8.08
C PHE A 404 -13.58 -20.01 -8.13
N GLN A 405 -13.14 -18.80 -8.40
CA GLN A 405 -14.02 -17.63 -8.47
C GLN A 405 -14.04 -16.98 -9.86
N ASN A 406 -13.01 -17.18 -10.69
CA ASN A 406 -12.98 -16.73 -12.09
C ASN A 406 -11.74 -17.27 -12.81
N THR A 407 -11.68 -16.95 -14.11
CA THR A 407 -10.47 -16.99 -14.93
C THR A 407 -10.07 -15.58 -15.32
N ASN A 408 -8.80 -15.23 -15.14
CA ASN A 408 -8.23 -13.93 -15.51
C ASN A 408 -7.19 -14.09 -16.62
N ILE A 409 -7.40 -13.43 -17.75
CA ILE A 409 -6.49 -13.46 -18.91
C ILE A 409 -5.76 -12.11 -18.98
N ALA A 410 -4.43 -12.11 -19.03
CA ALA A 410 -3.61 -10.92 -19.22
C ALA A 410 -2.75 -11.01 -20.48
N TYR A 411 -2.71 -9.96 -21.29
CA TYR A 411 -1.93 -9.93 -22.54
C TYR A 411 -0.58 -9.26 -22.39
N ALA A 412 0.44 -9.76 -23.10
CA ALA A 412 1.75 -9.12 -23.17
C ALA A 412 1.70 -7.85 -24.04
N ARG A 413 2.34 -6.78 -23.57
CA ARG A 413 2.65 -5.60 -24.39
C ARG A 413 4.02 -5.77 -25.03
N ARG A 414 4.11 -5.71 -26.37
CA ARG A 414 5.39 -5.88 -27.08
C ARG A 414 5.61 -4.83 -28.16
N ILE A 415 6.73 -4.12 -28.05
CA ILE A 415 7.07 -2.98 -28.91
C ILE A 415 8.47 -3.14 -29.50
N PHE A 416 8.76 -2.43 -30.60
CA PHE A 416 10.06 -2.51 -31.25
C PHE A 416 11.13 -1.74 -30.47
N ALA A 417 12.23 -2.40 -30.10
CA ALA A 417 13.30 -1.75 -29.35
C ALA A 417 14.33 -1.05 -30.23
N ASP A 418 14.44 -1.36 -31.53
CA ASP A 418 15.45 -0.79 -32.42
C ASP A 418 14.86 0.11 -33.51
N SER A 419 15.69 1.01 -34.07
CA SER A 419 15.25 1.93 -35.12
C SER A 419 14.78 1.25 -36.40
N ARG A 420 15.25 0.03 -36.68
CA ARG A 420 14.91 -0.74 -37.88
C ARG A 420 13.64 -1.58 -37.71
N GLU A 421 13.04 -1.56 -36.53
CA GLU A 421 11.84 -2.33 -36.20
C GLU A 421 12.02 -3.82 -36.45
N THR A 422 13.17 -4.37 -36.01
CA THR A 422 13.53 -5.78 -36.23
C THR A 422 13.42 -6.65 -34.97
N THR A 423 13.53 -6.04 -33.80
CA THR A 423 13.56 -6.70 -32.49
C THR A 423 12.45 -6.12 -31.64
N LYS A 424 11.48 -6.96 -31.28
CA LYS A 424 10.51 -6.60 -30.24
C LYS A 424 11.07 -6.91 -28.86
N VAL A 425 10.65 -6.14 -27.86
CA VAL A 425 10.86 -6.43 -26.44
C VAL A 425 9.53 -6.27 -25.72
N SER A 426 9.45 -6.83 -24.52
CA SER A 426 8.30 -6.64 -23.64
C SER A 426 8.24 -5.23 -23.04
N VAL A 427 7.06 -4.87 -22.53
CA VAL A 427 6.87 -3.77 -21.58
C VAL A 427 6.29 -4.36 -20.29
N ALA A 428 6.97 -4.14 -19.17
CA ALA A 428 6.59 -4.59 -17.83
C ALA A 428 6.06 -3.44 -16.97
N GLY A 429 5.64 -3.75 -15.75
CA GLY A 429 5.11 -2.79 -14.78
C GLY A 429 3.59 -2.73 -14.74
N ALA A 430 3.05 -2.10 -13.69
CA ALA A 430 1.60 -2.06 -13.45
C ALA A 430 0.81 -1.33 -14.55
N GLY A 431 1.44 -0.38 -15.27
CA GLY A 431 0.82 0.34 -16.39
C GLY A 431 0.75 -0.47 -17.68
N ALA A 432 1.60 -1.49 -17.84
CA ALA A 432 1.65 -2.33 -19.03
C ALA A 432 0.62 -3.49 -19.01
N ARG A 433 -0.37 -3.44 -18.11
CA ARG A 433 -1.34 -4.52 -17.90
C ARG A 433 -2.64 -4.32 -18.69
N LEU A 434 -3.08 -5.38 -19.35
CA LEU A 434 -4.38 -5.48 -20.03
C LEU A 434 -4.96 -6.83 -19.66
N ASN A 435 -6.00 -6.84 -18.82
CA ASN A 435 -6.58 -8.08 -18.33
C ASN A 435 -8.10 -8.10 -18.40
N VAL A 436 -8.65 -9.30 -18.51
CA VAL A 436 -10.08 -9.56 -18.59
C VAL A 436 -10.42 -10.70 -17.64
N TYR A 437 -11.48 -10.51 -16.85
CA TYR A 437 -12.01 -11.50 -15.92
C TYR A 437 -13.27 -12.14 -16.50
N ILE A 438 -13.26 -13.47 -16.55
CA ILE A 438 -14.30 -14.28 -17.18
C ILE A 438 -14.86 -15.24 -16.14
N ALA A 439 -16.19 -15.25 -16.02
CA ALA A 439 -16.95 -16.16 -15.18
C ALA A 439 -17.08 -17.54 -15.83
N GLU A 440 -17.44 -18.55 -15.04
CA GLU A 440 -17.77 -19.90 -15.56
C GLU A 440 -18.93 -19.86 -16.57
N ASP A 441 -19.88 -18.93 -16.42
CA ASP A 441 -20.99 -18.70 -17.36
C ASP A 441 -20.60 -17.92 -18.63
N GLU A 442 -19.29 -17.80 -18.90
CA GLU A 442 -18.68 -17.11 -20.05
C GLU A 442 -18.87 -15.58 -20.06
N SER A 443 -19.48 -15.01 -19.01
CA SER A 443 -19.68 -13.56 -18.92
C SER A 443 -18.41 -12.81 -18.50
N ILE A 444 -18.21 -11.62 -19.09
CA ILE A 444 -17.14 -10.69 -18.68
C ILE A 444 -17.57 -10.00 -17.38
N MET A 445 -16.93 -10.35 -16.27
CA MET A 445 -17.20 -9.75 -14.96
C MET A 445 -16.30 -8.55 -14.66
N GLY A 446 -15.20 -8.40 -15.40
CA GLY A 446 -14.27 -7.31 -15.22
C GLY A 446 -13.27 -7.18 -16.35
N ALA A 447 -12.71 -5.99 -16.52
CA ALA A 447 -11.62 -5.75 -17.45
C ALA A 447 -10.85 -4.51 -17.06
N ARG A 448 -9.56 -4.48 -17.37
CA ARG A 448 -8.72 -3.30 -17.18
C ARG A 448 -7.69 -3.18 -18.28
N GLY A 449 -7.29 -1.96 -18.57
CA GLY A 449 -6.23 -1.72 -19.54
C GLY A 449 -6.26 -0.32 -20.12
N ASN A 450 -6.12 -0.24 -21.44
CA ASN A 450 -5.91 0.98 -22.21
C ASN A 450 -4.56 1.66 -21.92
N TRP A 451 -3.51 0.91 -22.28
CA TRP A 451 -2.11 1.33 -22.21
C TRP A 451 -1.91 2.75 -22.74
N ARG A 452 -0.89 3.42 -22.20
CA ARG A 452 -0.53 4.76 -22.68
C ARG A 452 -0.09 4.67 -24.13
N LYS A 453 -0.63 5.56 -24.95
CA LYS A 453 -0.18 5.71 -26.33
C LYS A 453 1.26 6.21 -26.31
N ILE A 454 2.11 5.62 -27.13
CA ILE A 454 3.53 5.96 -27.22
C ILE A 454 3.90 6.45 -28.61
N GLN A 455 4.96 7.23 -28.69
CA GLN A 455 5.58 7.68 -29.93
C GLN A 455 7.10 7.53 -29.81
N LYS A 456 7.70 6.85 -30.78
CA LYS A 456 9.16 6.79 -30.91
C LYS A 456 9.71 8.16 -31.30
N THR A 457 10.70 8.66 -30.58
CA THR A 457 11.31 9.97 -30.84
C THR A 457 12.79 9.93 -31.17
N SER A 458 13.56 9.03 -30.54
CA SER A 458 14.99 8.89 -30.78
C SER A 458 15.49 7.48 -30.41
N GLU A 459 16.81 7.28 -30.40
CA GLU A 459 17.47 6.10 -29.83
C GLU A 459 18.44 6.55 -28.75
N ILE A 460 18.59 5.71 -27.72
CA ILE A 460 19.55 5.91 -26.63
C ILE A 460 20.47 4.69 -26.52
N ALA A 461 21.74 4.95 -26.22
CA ALA A 461 22.67 3.87 -25.87
C ALA A 461 22.29 3.25 -24.53
N VAL A 462 22.33 1.93 -24.45
CA VAL A 462 22.06 1.19 -23.22
C VAL A 462 23.29 0.40 -22.80
N ASN A 463 23.44 0.26 -21.48
CA ASN A 463 24.44 -0.56 -20.85
C ASN A 463 24.15 -2.04 -21.10
N ASN A 464 25.18 -2.88 -21.09
CA ASN A 464 25.00 -4.33 -21.01
C ASN A 464 24.55 -4.73 -19.59
N ALA A 465 24.24 -6.01 -19.41
CA ALA A 465 23.75 -6.55 -18.14
C ALA A 465 24.76 -6.34 -17.01
N GLU A 466 26.04 -6.62 -17.25
CA GLU A 466 27.11 -6.51 -16.24
C GLU A 466 27.35 -5.07 -15.80
N ALA A 467 27.41 -4.12 -16.74
CA ALA A 467 27.56 -2.71 -16.40
C ALA A 467 26.33 -2.19 -15.66
N THR A 468 25.12 -2.61 -16.05
CA THR A 468 23.88 -2.23 -15.35
C THR A 468 23.88 -2.76 -13.93
N TRP A 469 24.22 -4.04 -13.73
CA TRP A 469 24.27 -4.67 -12.42
C TRP A 469 25.35 -4.05 -11.52
N SER A 470 26.48 -3.60 -12.07
CA SER A 470 27.52 -2.94 -11.27
C SER A 470 27.02 -1.67 -10.55
N PHE A 471 25.99 -1.00 -11.08
CA PHE A 471 25.34 0.10 -10.37
C PHE A 471 24.52 -0.41 -9.18
N PHE A 472 23.86 -1.56 -9.30
CA PHE A 472 23.14 -2.20 -8.19
C PHE A 472 24.10 -2.76 -7.15
N ASP A 473 25.23 -3.37 -7.53
CA ASP A 473 26.27 -3.80 -6.58
C ASP A 473 26.80 -2.61 -5.75
N THR A 474 26.87 -1.41 -6.36
CA THR A 474 27.40 -0.21 -5.70
C THR A 474 26.35 0.50 -4.84
N TYR A 475 25.13 0.63 -5.34
CA TYR A 475 24.10 1.51 -4.76
C TYR A 475 22.86 0.76 -4.25
N GLY A 476 22.82 -0.56 -4.39
CA GLY A 476 21.72 -1.42 -3.99
C GLY A 476 20.40 -1.04 -4.67
N GLU A 477 19.31 -1.16 -3.93
CA GLU A 477 17.96 -0.83 -4.40
C GLU A 477 17.73 0.65 -4.75
N LYS A 478 18.66 1.56 -4.40
CA LYS A 478 18.56 2.99 -4.76
C LYS A 478 18.50 3.22 -6.27
N VAL A 479 18.94 2.26 -7.08
CA VAL A 479 18.91 2.34 -8.55
C VAL A 479 17.81 1.50 -9.19
N ALA A 480 17.07 0.72 -8.40
CA ALA A 480 15.95 -0.07 -8.88
C ALA A 480 14.72 0.83 -9.12
N ILE A 481 13.94 0.53 -10.17
CA ILE A 481 12.72 1.29 -10.51
C ILE A 481 11.65 1.13 -9.43
N GLU A 482 11.52 -0.08 -8.88
CA GLU A 482 10.71 -0.37 -7.70
C GLU A 482 11.59 -1.17 -6.73
N PRO A 483 11.98 -0.59 -5.58
CA PRO A 483 12.77 -1.28 -4.55
C PRO A 483 12.07 -2.54 -4.03
N VAL A 484 12.85 -3.52 -3.57
CA VAL A 484 12.31 -4.76 -3.00
C VAL A 484 12.02 -4.57 -1.51
N LEU A 485 10.82 -4.93 -1.06
CA LEU A 485 10.44 -4.75 0.35
C LEU A 485 10.85 -5.96 1.22
N VAL A 486 12.14 -6.34 1.18
CA VAL A 486 12.76 -7.39 2.01
C VAL A 486 14.10 -6.91 2.56
N GLU A 487 14.49 -7.36 3.75
CA GLU A 487 15.83 -7.13 4.29
C GLU A 487 16.82 -8.16 3.72
N TYR A 488 17.99 -7.69 3.29
CA TYR A 488 19.05 -8.53 2.72
C TYR A 488 20.43 -7.91 2.97
N ASP A 489 21.48 -8.73 3.02
CA ASP A 489 22.90 -8.32 3.08
C ASP A 489 23.67 -8.72 1.81
N GLU A 490 23.13 -9.65 1.02
CA GLU A 490 23.67 -10.08 -0.26
C GLU A 490 22.56 -10.20 -1.31
N ALA A 491 22.86 -9.83 -2.56
CA ALA A 491 21.98 -10.00 -3.71
C ALA A 491 22.79 -10.56 -4.87
N THR A 492 22.29 -11.63 -5.49
CA THR A 492 22.98 -12.31 -6.59
C THR A 492 22.04 -12.43 -7.79
N THR A 493 22.59 -12.36 -9.00
CA THR A 493 21.80 -12.46 -10.23
C THR A 493 22.42 -13.42 -11.24
N ASP A 494 21.57 -13.98 -12.10
CA ASP A 494 21.99 -14.67 -13.32
C ASP A 494 21.96 -13.74 -14.55
N TYR A 495 23.13 -13.25 -14.95
CA TYR A 495 23.33 -12.44 -16.15
C TYR A 495 22.85 -13.11 -17.45
N ALA A 496 22.94 -14.44 -17.55
CA ALA A 496 22.55 -15.16 -18.77
C ALA A 496 21.04 -15.14 -18.99
N ASN A 497 20.28 -14.96 -17.91
CA ASN A 497 18.83 -14.90 -17.92
C ASN A 497 18.29 -13.46 -17.82
N ALA A 498 19.14 -12.44 -17.72
CA ALA A 498 18.72 -11.04 -17.72
C ALA A 498 18.03 -10.66 -19.03
N ILE A 499 16.96 -9.84 -18.94
CA ILE A 499 16.11 -9.47 -20.08
C ILE A 499 16.07 -7.94 -20.22
N GLN A 500 16.25 -7.44 -21.44
CA GLN A 500 16.01 -6.04 -21.82
C GLN A 500 14.53 -5.85 -22.18
N LEU A 501 13.91 -4.87 -21.54
CA LEU A 501 12.50 -4.52 -21.74
C LEU A 501 12.27 -3.03 -21.42
N TYR A 502 11.02 -2.58 -21.51
CA TYR A 502 10.62 -1.27 -21.00
C TYR A 502 9.79 -1.38 -19.74
N TYR A 503 9.87 -0.40 -18.84
CA TYR A 503 9.01 -0.32 -17.66
C TYR A 503 8.00 0.82 -17.77
N GLU A 504 6.75 0.52 -17.41
CA GLU A 504 5.63 1.45 -17.35
C GLU A 504 5.00 1.50 -15.94
N TYR A 505 5.03 2.69 -15.33
CA TYR A 505 4.43 2.91 -14.02
C TYR A 505 2.90 2.77 -14.04
N SER A 506 2.32 2.53 -12.86
CA SER A 506 0.88 2.44 -12.63
C SER A 506 0.10 3.64 -13.18
N SER A 507 -1.23 3.49 -13.30
CA SER A 507 -2.13 4.53 -13.82
C SER A 507 -2.23 5.79 -12.94
N HIS A 508 -1.61 5.77 -11.75
CA HIS A 508 -1.57 6.86 -10.76
C HIS A 508 -0.27 7.64 -10.73
N ARG A 509 0.76 7.19 -11.45
CA ARG A 509 2.01 7.92 -11.63
C ARG A 509 2.02 8.54 -13.02
N GLN A 510 2.37 9.82 -13.09
CA GLN A 510 2.67 10.45 -14.36
C GLN A 510 3.98 9.88 -14.88
N GLN A 511 4.04 9.69 -16.19
CA GLN A 511 5.22 9.23 -16.87
C GLN A 511 5.23 9.92 -18.24
N THR A 512 6.37 10.46 -18.62
CA THR A 512 6.55 11.13 -19.91
C THR A 512 7.21 10.24 -20.94
N GLU A 513 7.95 9.23 -20.50
CA GLU A 513 8.68 8.28 -21.36
C GLU A 513 8.65 6.88 -20.75
N LEU A 514 8.57 5.84 -21.59
CA LEU A 514 8.85 4.48 -21.13
C LEU A 514 10.32 4.35 -20.72
N ILE A 515 10.59 3.64 -19.62
CA ILE A 515 11.95 3.50 -19.08
C ILE A 515 12.60 2.26 -19.71
N PRO A 516 13.64 2.37 -20.55
CA PRO A 516 14.39 1.20 -20.98
C PRO A 516 15.11 0.60 -19.77
N CYS A 517 14.94 -0.70 -19.51
CA CYS A 517 15.51 -1.35 -18.33
C CYS A 517 15.96 -2.79 -18.61
N TRP A 518 16.77 -3.26 -17.68
CA TRP A 518 17.05 -4.67 -17.50
C TRP A 518 16.15 -5.21 -16.39
N MET A 519 15.57 -6.38 -16.63
CA MET A 519 14.95 -7.22 -15.62
C MET A 519 15.93 -8.34 -15.27
N PHE A 520 16.31 -8.38 -14.00
CA PHE A 520 17.15 -9.43 -13.42
C PHE A 520 16.28 -10.32 -12.53
N GLU A 521 16.43 -11.63 -12.65
CA GLU A 521 16.01 -12.53 -11.57
C GLU A 521 17.11 -12.49 -10.51
N VAL A 522 16.74 -12.04 -9.31
CA VAL A 522 17.66 -11.78 -8.20
C VAL A 522 17.29 -12.64 -7.02
N ASP A 523 18.27 -13.38 -6.52
CA ASP A 523 18.23 -14.05 -5.23
C ASP A 523 18.83 -13.14 -4.16
N TYR A 524 18.00 -12.75 -3.20
CA TYR A 524 18.36 -11.96 -2.04
C TYR A 524 18.58 -12.87 -0.84
N TYR A 525 19.70 -12.66 -0.17
CA TYR A 525 20.12 -13.42 1.00
C TYR A 525 20.24 -12.50 2.23
N LEU A 526 19.99 -13.08 3.40
CA LEU A 526 20.24 -12.45 4.68
C LEU A 526 20.95 -13.46 5.58
N ASN A 527 22.18 -13.17 6.00
CA ASN A 527 23.04 -14.10 6.76
C ASN A 527 23.16 -15.48 6.08
N ASP A 528 23.46 -15.51 4.77
CA ASP A 528 23.59 -16.71 3.92
C ASP A 528 22.27 -17.51 3.70
N GLU A 529 21.12 -17.05 4.19
CA GLU A 529 19.81 -17.69 3.95
C GLU A 529 19.06 -16.97 2.81
N LEU A 530 18.58 -17.73 1.82
CA LEU A 530 17.74 -17.19 0.75
C LEU A 530 16.41 -16.70 1.32
N VAL A 531 16.17 -15.38 1.26
CA VAL A 531 14.92 -14.77 1.74
C VAL A 531 13.94 -14.47 0.61
N LEU A 532 14.46 -14.14 -0.59
CA LEU A 532 13.61 -13.73 -1.70
C LEU A 532 14.27 -14.01 -3.05
N THR A 533 13.56 -14.68 -3.94
CA THR A 533 13.79 -14.58 -5.40
C THR A 533 12.76 -13.62 -5.98
N ALA A 534 13.20 -12.58 -6.70
CA ALA A 534 12.31 -11.60 -7.32
C ALA A 534 12.89 -11.01 -8.62
N ASN A 535 11.99 -10.48 -9.45
CA ASN A 535 12.36 -9.69 -10.62
C ASN A 535 12.69 -8.26 -10.19
N THR A 536 13.92 -7.83 -10.48
CA THR A 536 14.43 -6.49 -10.15
C THR A 536 14.69 -5.72 -11.43
N PHE A 537 14.04 -4.56 -11.53
CA PHE A 537 14.08 -3.71 -12.72
C PHE A 537 15.07 -2.56 -12.51
N ILE A 538 16.12 -2.51 -13.34
CA ILE A 538 17.17 -1.48 -13.25
C ILE A 538 17.24 -0.76 -14.60
N PRO A 539 17.17 0.58 -14.66
CA PRO A 539 17.27 1.32 -15.91
C PRO A 539 18.52 0.95 -16.71
N ALA A 540 18.35 0.71 -18.01
CA ALA A 540 19.41 0.25 -18.89
C ALA A 540 20.29 1.41 -19.38
N ALA A 541 19.84 2.66 -19.21
CA ALA A 541 20.61 3.85 -19.54
C ALA A 541 20.73 4.74 -18.31
N GLN A 542 21.94 5.26 -18.06
CA GLN A 542 22.26 6.03 -16.85
C GLN A 542 21.37 7.27 -16.68
N SER A 543 20.94 7.91 -17.78
CA SER A 543 20.03 9.07 -17.76
C SER A 543 18.59 8.77 -17.32
N TYR A 544 18.25 7.49 -17.13
CA TYR A 544 17.00 7.03 -16.55
C TYR A 544 17.17 6.51 -15.12
N MET A 545 18.40 6.46 -14.61
CA MET A 545 18.63 6.11 -13.21
C MET A 545 18.06 7.22 -12.31
N PRO A 546 17.35 6.86 -11.22
CA PRO A 546 16.95 7.84 -10.22
C PRO A 546 18.20 8.56 -9.67
N PRO A 547 18.07 9.77 -9.09
CA PRO A 547 19.19 10.36 -8.37
C PRO A 547 19.69 9.40 -7.30
N VAL A 548 20.98 9.42 -7.01
CA VAL A 548 21.54 8.80 -5.80
C VAL A 548 22.21 9.92 -5.04
N VAL A 549 21.73 10.19 -3.83
CA VAL A 549 22.30 11.21 -2.95
C VAL A 549 23.15 10.55 -1.86
N GLU A 550 24.26 11.20 -1.55
CA GLU A 550 25.16 10.84 -0.46
C GLU A 550 25.41 12.09 0.39
N ILE A 551 25.24 11.97 1.71
CA ILE A 551 25.67 12.99 2.67
C ILE A 551 27.18 12.84 2.86
N ILE A 552 27.93 13.85 2.41
CA ILE A 552 29.40 13.82 2.38
C ILE A 552 30.04 14.38 3.65
N ASN A 553 29.27 15.11 4.46
CA ASN A 553 29.70 15.61 5.77
C ASN A 553 28.62 15.28 6.80
N GLY A 554 28.95 14.40 7.75
CA GLY A 554 28.03 14.06 8.85
C GLY A 554 27.97 12.60 9.28
N GLU A 555 29.00 11.78 9.05
CA GLU A 555 29.11 10.45 9.67
C GLU A 555 28.79 10.49 11.17
N PHE A 556 28.43 9.34 11.77
CA PHE A 556 28.02 9.21 13.18
C PHE A 556 28.88 10.11 14.09
N LYS A 557 28.31 11.23 14.50
CA LYS A 557 29.00 12.28 15.24
C LYS A 557 28.20 12.59 16.48
N THR A 558 28.91 12.57 17.59
CA THR A 558 28.45 13.19 18.81
C THR A 558 28.97 14.62 18.83
N VAL A 559 28.06 15.59 18.96
CA VAL A 559 28.37 17.03 18.90
C VAL A 559 27.79 17.71 20.12
N ASP A 560 28.51 18.62 20.77
CA ASP A 560 28.00 19.32 21.95
C ASP A 560 26.89 20.33 21.55
N HIS A 561 25.88 20.48 22.41
CA HIS A 561 24.74 21.34 22.14
C HIS A 561 25.17 22.80 21.95
N GLY A 562 24.73 23.39 20.83
CA GLY A 562 25.10 24.74 20.42
C GLY A 562 26.35 24.83 19.54
N ASP A 563 27.08 23.73 19.33
CA ASP A 563 28.14 23.67 18.34
C ASP A 563 27.57 23.69 16.92
N SER A 564 28.35 24.26 16.01
CA SER A 564 27.97 24.41 14.61
C SER A 564 28.26 23.14 13.81
N ILE A 565 27.27 22.65 13.08
CA ILE A 565 27.35 21.45 12.25
C ILE A 565 27.15 21.84 10.80
N ASP A 566 28.07 21.40 9.94
CA ASP A 566 27.99 21.59 8.49
C ASP A 566 27.39 20.34 7.85
N PHE A 567 26.31 20.53 7.11
CA PHE A 567 25.68 19.52 6.28
C PHE A 567 25.94 19.83 4.81
N ASP A 568 26.37 18.82 4.07
CA ASP A 568 26.54 18.88 2.62
C ASP A 568 26.21 17.50 2.03
N CYS A 569 25.66 17.51 0.83
CA CYS A 569 25.31 16.31 0.10
C CYS A 569 25.76 16.41 -1.36
N GLN A 570 25.91 15.28 -2.03
CA GLN A 570 26.16 15.23 -3.45
C GLN A 570 25.23 14.25 -4.13
N VAL A 571 24.87 14.55 -5.39
CA VAL A 571 24.21 13.58 -6.27
C VAL A 571 25.30 12.91 -7.09
N VAL A 572 25.28 11.57 -7.15
CA VAL A 572 26.23 10.78 -7.94
C VAL A 572 26.21 11.24 -9.40
N ALA A 573 27.40 11.47 -9.97
CA ALA A 573 27.51 12.02 -11.32
C ALA A 573 26.83 11.10 -12.36
N GLY A 574 25.94 11.71 -13.16
CA GLY A 574 25.19 11.02 -14.21
C GLY A 574 23.89 10.36 -13.75
N PHE A 575 23.56 10.42 -12.44
CA PHE A 575 22.30 9.94 -11.88
C PHE A 575 21.29 11.07 -11.72
N GLY A 576 20.01 10.78 -11.98
CA GLY A 576 18.94 11.77 -12.00
C GLY A 576 19.11 12.85 -13.08
N THR A 577 18.09 13.71 -13.21
CA THR A 577 18.05 14.79 -14.20
C THR A 577 18.05 16.16 -13.52
N PRO A 578 19.11 16.99 -13.65
CA PRO A 578 19.12 18.34 -13.12
C PRO A 578 18.03 19.25 -13.73
N PRO A 579 17.59 20.33 -13.06
CA PRO A 579 18.02 20.77 -11.72
C PRO A 579 17.49 19.88 -10.59
N TYR A 580 18.19 19.89 -9.47
CA TYR A 580 17.79 19.19 -8.25
C TYR A 580 17.24 20.16 -7.20
N THR A 581 16.25 19.71 -6.43
CA THR A 581 15.78 20.37 -5.21
C THR A 581 16.15 19.52 -3.99
N TYR A 582 16.42 20.18 -2.87
CA TYR A 582 16.88 19.56 -1.63
C TYR A 582 15.90 19.84 -0.50
N ASP A 583 15.71 18.88 0.37
CA ASP A 583 14.91 19.01 1.59
C ASP A 583 15.60 18.24 2.72
N TRP A 584 15.99 18.95 3.78
CA TRP A 584 16.68 18.38 4.93
C TRP A 584 15.75 18.37 6.14
N GLU A 585 15.63 17.22 6.80
CA GLU A 585 14.77 17.03 7.96
C GLU A 585 15.51 16.32 9.10
N SER A 586 15.18 16.70 10.34
CA SER A 586 15.56 16.04 11.59
C SER A 586 14.35 15.28 12.12
N SER A 587 14.54 14.01 12.51
CA SER A 587 13.50 13.23 13.20
C SER A 587 12.97 13.86 14.50
N VAL A 588 13.68 14.87 15.04
CA VAL A 588 13.36 15.55 16.30
C VAL A 588 12.91 16.98 16.05
N ASP A 589 13.64 17.72 15.21
CA ASP A 589 13.42 19.16 14.98
C ASP A 589 12.56 19.48 13.74
N GLY A 590 12.27 18.47 12.90
CA GLY A 590 11.58 18.64 11.63
C GLY A 590 12.45 19.32 10.56
N PHE A 591 11.85 20.17 9.75
CA PHE A 591 12.52 20.83 8.61
C PHE A 591 13.73 21.67 9.04
N LEU A 592 14.86 21.46 8.36
CA LEU A 592 16.13 22.14 8.61
C LEU A 592 16.51 23.12 7.50
N SER A 593 16.44 22.70 6.22
CA SER A 593 16.92 23.51 5.09
C SER A 593 16.46 22.95 3.74
N ASN A 594 16.39 23.80 2.72
CA ASN A 594 16.18 23.42 1.31
C ASN A 594 17.41 23.66 0.41
N GLN A 595 18.58 23.89 1.02
CA GLN A 595 19.84 24.12 0.32
C GLN A 595 20.64 22.82 0.21
N LYS A 596 21.43 22.69 -0.86
CA LYS A 596 22.36 21.56 -1.04
C LYS A 596 23.30 21.39 0.18
N SER A 597 23.81 22.52 0.66
CA SER A 597 24.71 22.62 1.80
C SER A 597 24.21 23.71 2.75
N PHE A 598 24.23 23.47 4.05
CA PHE A 598 23.88 24.46 5.06
C PHE A 598 24.64 24.19 6.38
N GLN A 599 24.58 25.16 7.28
CA GLN A 599 25.17 25.07 8.60
C GLN A 599 24.09 25.38 9.65
N THR A 600 24.06 24.62 10.75
CA THR A 600 23.16 24.89 11.87
C THR A 600 23.82 24.57 13.21
N ASN A 601 23.43 25.30 14.24
CA ASN A 601 23.76 25.02 15.64
C ASN A 601 22.51 24.96 16.52
N GLN A 602 21.35 24.75 15.90
CA GLN A 602 20.03 24.84 16.52
C GLN A 602 19.36 23.45 16.70
N LEU A 603 20.11 22.36 16.52
CA LEU A 603 19.56 21.02 16.80
C LEU A 603 19.35 20.87 18.31
N SER A 604 18.15 20.46 18.70
CA SER A 604 17.81 20.21 20.10
C SER A 604 18.53 18.97 20.65
N ILE A 605 18.47 18.76 21.96
CA ILE A 605 18.94 17.52 22.60
C ILE A 605 17.77 16.54 22.61
N ASN A 606 17.91 15.39 21.96
CA ASN A 606 16.89 14.34 21.99
C ASN A 606 17.04 13.51 23.27
N CYS A 607 16.26 13.83 24.30
CA CYS A 607 16.31 13.13 25.58
C CYS A 607 15.36 11.91 25.59
N PRO A 608 15.79 10.76 26.15
CA PRO A 608 14.90 9.62 26.29
C PRO A 608 13.82 9.90 27.34
N ASP A 609 12.55 9.78 26.93
CA ASP A 609 11.38 10.00 27.81
C ASP A 609 11.27 9.01 28.99
N GLU A 610 11.97 7.87 28.95
CA GLU A 610 11.67 6.70 29.80
C GLU A 610 12.89 6.01 30.45
N SER A 611 14.15 6.44 30.19
CA SER A 611 15.33 5.76 30.74
C SER A 611 15.99 6.50 31.91
N LEU A 612 16.30 5.74 32.97
CA LEU A 612 17.28 6.13 34.01
C LEU A 612 18.69 6.36 33.44
N ASP A 613 18.91 5.96 32.18
CA ASP A 613 20.10 6.24 31.41
C ASP A 613 19.90 7.58 30.69
N CYS A 614 20.50 8.65 31.23
CA CYS A 614 20.38 10.02 30.76
C CYS A 614 21.28 10.32 29.56
N THR A 615 21.42 9.34 28.67
CA THR A 615 22.20 9.47 27.45
C THR A 615 21.31 10.02 26.34
N PRO A 616 21.69 11.14 25.69
CA PRO A 616 20.95 11.66 24.55
C PRO A 616 20.81 10.62 23.44
N LEU A 617 19.60 10.49 22.90
CA LEU A 617 19.30 9.66 21.75
C LEU A 617 19.77 10.37 20.46
N PRO A 618 20.11 9.62 19.41
CA PRO A 618 20.50 10.24 18.15
C PRO A 618 19.30 10.85 17.40
N HIS A 619 19.58 11.88 16.61
CA HIS A 619 18.72 12.40 15.54
C HIS A 619 19.00 11.59 14.28
N ALA A 620 17.96 11.14 13.59
CA ALA A 620 18.07 10.81 12.18
C ALA A 620 17.97 12.11 11.37
N ILE A 621 19.04 12.49 10.68
CA ILE A 621 19.09 13.62 9.75
C ILE A 621 19.01 13.08 8.33
N THR A 622 17.96 13.43 7.62
CA THR A 622 17.68 12.93 6.27
C THR A 622 17.73 14.06 5.27
N VAL A 623 18.42 13.85 4.14
CA VAL A 623 18.27 14.68 2.94
C VAL A 623 17.39 13.96 1.93
N THR A 624 16.42 14.66 1.36
CA THR A 624 15.65 14.24 0.19
C THR A 624 16.03 15.10 -1.00
N VAL A 625 16.47 14.46 -2.07
CA VAL A 625 16.76 15.10 -3.36
C VAL A 625 15.70 14.72 -4.36
N THR A 626 15.08 15.71 -5.00
CA THR A 626 14.16 15.51 -6.13
C THR A 626 14.77 16.05 -7.41
N ASP A 627 14.74 15.27 -8.49
CA ASP A 627 15.23 15.68 -9.80
C ASP A 627 14.14 16.34 -10.67
N ALA A 628 14.50 16.85 -11.84
CA ALA A 628 13.59 17.54 -12.76
C ALA A 628 12.50 16.64 -13.37
N LYS A 629 12.68 15.32 -13.31
CA LYS A 629 11.68 14.32 -13.72
C LYS A 629 10.78 13.89 -12.56
N GLY A 630 11.03 14.40 -11.35
CA GLY A 630 10.29 14.09 -10.14
C GLY A 630 10.75 12.82 -9.42
N PHE A 631 11.87 12.23 -9.83
CA PHE A 631 12.46 11.10 -9.10
C PHE A 631 13.10 11.61 -7.81
N GLN A 632 12.88 10.88 -6.72
CA GLN A 632 13.37 11.23 -5.39
C GLN A 632 14.41 10.21 -4.92
N ALA A 633 15.37 10.70 -4.14
CA ALA A 633 16.32 9.86 -3.42
C ALA A 633 16.64 10.46 -2.07
N THR A 634 16.93 9.60 -1.10
CA THR A 634 17.27 10.02 0.25
C THR A 634 18.60 9.45 0.71
N ASP A 635 19.19 10.12 1.68
CA ASP A 635 20.28 9.60 2.48
C ASP A 635 20.12 10.09 3.92
N THR A 636 20.48 9.25 4.88
CA THR A 636 20.23 9.50 6.31
C THR A 636 21.48 9.20 7.12
N ILE A 637 21.79 10.08 8.06
CA ILE A 637 22.86 9.93 9.02
C ILE A 637 22.30 10.06 10.44
N MET A 638 22.99 9.46 11.41
CA MET A 638 22.64 9.58 12.82
C MET A 638 23.59 10.56 13.52
N ILE A 639 23.05 11.58 14.19
CA ILE A 639 23.83 12.57 14.97
C ILE A 639 23.31 12.63 16.39
N THR A 640 24.19 12.50 17.38
CA THR A 640 23.82 12.68 18.80
C THR A 640 24.24 14.06 19.27
N ILE A 641 23.29 14.85 19.79
CA ILE A 641 23.57 16.15 20.39
C ILE A 641 23.81 15.96 21.89
N ASN A 642 25.06 16.13 22.31
CA ASN A 642 25.46 16.06 23.71
C ASN A 642 25.05 17.32 24.45
N GLY A 643 24.28 17.18 25.51
CA GLY A 643 24.04 18.25 26.46
C GLY A 643 23.39 17.71 27.71
N SER A 644 23.12 18.59 28.68
CA SER A 644 22.29 18.20 29.80
C SER A 644 20.87 17.97 29.30
N CYS A 645 20.39 16.74 29.44
CA CYS A 645 18.95 16.53 29.52
C CYS A 645 18.50 17.18 30.83
N ASP A 646 17.94 18.39 30.76
CA ASP A 646 17.46 19.09 31.94
C ASP A 646 16.40 18.25 32.68
N GLU A 647 15.69 17.37 31.95
CA GLU A 647 14.76 16.37 32.49
C GLU A 647 15.40 15.30 33.39
N CYS A 648 16.72 15.25 33.44
CA CYS A 648 17.50 14.26 34.20
C CYS A 648 18.20 14.84 35.44
N ALA A 649 18.06 16.13 35.74
CA ALA A 649 18.69 16.74 36.91
C ALA A 649 18.15 16.15 38.24
N ASP A 650 16.87 15.76 38.25
CA ASP A 650 16.24 14.92 39.28
C ASP A 650 15.08 14.15 38.62
N PRO A 651 15.17 12.81 38.40
CA PRO A 651 14.13 12.04 37.71
C PRO A 651 12.79 12.01 38.46
N ALA A 652 12.73 12.59 39.66
CA ALA A 652 11.50 12.78 40.41
C ALA A 652 10.92 14.21 40.31
N ASP A 653 11.64 15.16 39.70
CA ASP A 653 11.23 16.57 39.46
C ASP A 653 10.82 16.73 37.98
N LEU A 654 9.64 16.18 37.65
CA LEU A 654 9.07 16.15 36.31
C LEU A 654 8.60 17.53 35.79
N ASP A 655 8.35 18.49 36.68
CA ASP A 655 7.96 19.85 36.30
C ASP A 655 9.13 20.86 36.29
N HIS A 656 10.33 20.38 36.62
CA HIS A 656 11.59 21.12 36.63
C HIS A 656 11.57 22.35 37.53
N SER A 657 10.81 22.29 38.62
CA SER A 657 10.76 23.37 39.61
C SER A 657 12.01 23.44 40.49
N GLY A 658 12.88 22.42 40.44
CA GLY A 658 14.01 22.22 41.34
C GLY A 658 13.60 21.54 42.65
N THR A 659 12.38 21.02 42.74
CA THR A 659 11.79 20.42 43.94
C THR A 659 10.82 19.30 43.60
N VAL A 660 11.16 18.08 43.99
CA VAL A 660 10.23 16.93 43.94
C VAL A 660 9.02 17.17 44.85
N ASP A 661 7.85 17.42 44.24
CA ASP A 661 6.61 17.71 44.95
C ASP A 661 5.37 16.98 44.34
N MET A 662 4.17 17.45 44.71
CA MET A 662 2.92 16.82 44.29
C MET A 662 2.53 17.12 42.84
N ILE A 663 3.10 18.17 42.24
CA ILE A 663 2.93 18.50 40.83
C ILE A 663 3.69 17.46 40.00
N ASP A 664 4.89 17.07 40.40
CA ASP A 664 5.62 15.97 39.78
C ASP A 664 4.86 14.65 39.88
N LEU A 665 4.29 14.35 41.05
CA LEU A 665 3.42 13.18 41.21
C LEU A 665 2.18 13.26 40.31
N ALA A 666 1.61 14.45 40.11
CA ALA A 666 0.49 14.65 39.20
C ALA A 666 0.89 14.48 37.74
N HIS A 667 2.08 14.93 37.33
CA HIS A 667 2.66 14.64 36.01
C HIS A 667 2.90 13.15 35.82
N TRP A 668 3.43 12.46 36.84
CA TRP A 668 3.64 11.02 36.82
C TRP A 668 2.31 10.26 36.74
N ALA A 669 1.31 10.67 37.52
CA ALA A 669 -0.02 10.09 37.49
C ALA A 669 -0.74 10.35 36.15
N ASN A 670 -0.63 11.55 35.60
CA ASN A 670 -1.20 11.90 34.29
C ASN A 670 -0.51 11.11 33.17
N ARG A 671 0.82 10.98 33.20
CA ARG A 671 1.59 10.12 32.29
C ARG A 671 1.17 8.66 32.44
N TYR A 672 1.11 8.14 33.66
CA TYR A 672 0.65 6.77 33.94
C TYR A 672 -0.75 6.52 33.39
N LEU A 673 -1.70 7.42 33.61
CA LEU A 673 -3.07 7.32 33.09
C LEU A 673 -3.11 7.39 31.56
N THR A 674 -2.27 8.22 30.94
CA THR A 674 -2.18 8.36 29.47
C THR A 674 -1.53 7.13 28.84
N GLN A 675 -0.43 6.62 29.41
CA GLN A 675 0.31 5.45 28.91
C GLN A 675 -0.42 4.13 29.16
N THR A 676 -1.15 4.01 30.26
CA THR A 676 -1.99 2.82 30.55
C THR A 676 -3.37 2.88 29.88
N GLY A 677 -3.69 3.99 29.21
CA GLY A 677 -4.98 4.19 28.53
C GLY A 677 -6.17 4.25 29.50
N HIS A 678 -5.94 4.65 30.76
CA HIS A 678 -6.96 4.85 31.78
C HIS A 678 -7.44 6.30 31.80
N THR A 679 -8.31 6.70 30.86
CA THR A 679 -8.79 8.08 30.74
C THR A 679 -10.15 8.34 31.41
N ALA A 680 -10.43 7.73 32.57
CA ALA A 680 -11.54 8.13 33.44
C ALA A 680 -11.39 7.61 34.89
N PRO A 681 -11.87 8.34 35.92
CA PRO A 681 -12.08 7.76 37.24
C PRO A 681 -13.22 6.73 37.18
N ARG A 682 -13.05 5.59 37.87
CA ARG A 682 -14.12 4.60 38.07
C ARG A 682 -15.30 5.14 38.85
#